data_AF-A0A844HZ03-F1
#
_entry.id   AF-A0A844HZ03-F1
#
_cell.length_a   1.000
_cell.length_b   1.000
_cell.length_c   1.000
_cell.angle_alpha   90.00
_cell.angle_beta   90.00
_cell.angle_gamma   90.00
#
_symmetry.space_group_name_H-M   'P 1'
#
loop_
_entity.id
_entity.type
_entity.pdbx_description
1 polymer ?
#
loop_
_entity_poly.entity_id
_entity_poly.type
_entity_poly.pdbx_seq_one_letter_code
_entity_poly.pdbx_strand_id
1 'polypeptide(L)'
;MLLTTKFLRPTSDARAVKRDRLSDLLETHGPKRLNLVIAPAGFGKTTLVAQWCARVTSPTAWLSLDEHDDEPRRFWQYVIGAFEQAGLNGAAELRKQLAHQSDESFTEAITGLINILAQDGSAWGLVLDDFHFVGNPAIHRQFAYFIDYLPPGILVTLASRTEPPLPLARWRVRRWIEDIHPGLLAFSEGECRQFFRETMGLQISDEDVHTVYHKTEGWVAAMQLSALSSTFSGKEAAKSGSQINLDERYISDYVLSEVLDQQPRDIADFLLETACCPRLCASLCDSIRESSDSQEMLERLLGQNLFLIPLDTRNEWFRYHDLFRDALLLRISHTEPEKATRLWQRTGEWLLAHGHVQEAIAQIVRQTDWPWLARVLAEHGNNLIHGGYHLPVLDWLDALPQSLVNDNPQLQMLRIWGLFFANRVDTLEPLLSALEDLLDRQVADSHPDAEGALGLQSEISLMRSYLARTRSDDKSAADLTRQVLREIDHTRIPLKSVTYYGLGLDYYGKGELTEAEDALQSAVRYGQVEHKPSTVLSSGGLLAWIQYNRGDIDLALETCTDIRQWVDKHYADPSQPRLISCWQNSTLCEIHRERNHSELAAMHLKPLLEHVERGTEPGQHVIIQYVRGHLAFSEGKLQEAIEALEDASQTGRKRREQIVFEPPASTALLARCYLATGHPEKARACLDARADGEFTNPLHLEQSRISEARVLVALNQPERAQEILSALLKPAERNAHNRHLVEILLVYGEALAQQNRNDESQQMLTRALNLAAEAGFMRLFAEESPDLRALLLELPALNGPGSWNTNLRKMLVDQSQSRQVNSDTRETPTSRSAYKPAQQPTALPEPLSQRELEVLALIHEGHANKEIASKMKVAPATVKAHIRNLYGKLGVGRRTEALARARDLGLFEA
;
A
#
# COMPACT_ATOMS: atom_id res chain seq x y z
N MET A 1 -20.57 -57.92 8.65
CA MET A 1 -20.98 -57.38 9.97
C MET A 1 -20.42 -55.97 10.04
N LEU A 2 -21.22 -54.96 10.38
CA LEU A 2 -20.76 -53.57 10.41
C LEU A 2 -20.28 -53.21 11.81
N LEU A 3 -19.22 -52.42 11.90
CA LEU A 3 -18.69 -51.96 13.19
C LEU A 3 -19.58 -50.84 13.74
N THR A 4 -20.30 -51.11 14.83
CA THR A 4 -21.30 -50.19 15.39
C THR A 4 -20.69 -48.89 15.93
N THR A 5 -19.43 -48.90 16.35
CA THR A 5 -18.74 -47.71 16.85
C THR A 5 -18.53 -46.64 15.77
N LYS A 6 -18.52 -47.00 14.48
CA LYS A 6 -18.44 -46.03 13.37
C LYS A 6 -19.69 -45.16 13.23
N PHE A 7 -20.82 -45.60 13.79
CA PHE A 7 -22.07 -44.86 13.79
C PHE A 7 -22.23 -43.94 15.00
N LEU A 8 -21.32 -44.05 15.97
CA LEU A 8 -21.39 -43.24 17.19
C LEU A 8 -20.79 -41.88 16.92
N ARG A 9 -21.64 -40.87 17.01
CA ARG A 9 -21.19 -39.48 17.07
C ARG A 9 -20.23 -39.28 18.26
N PRO A 10 -19.05 -38.67 18.08
CA PRO A 10 -18.16 -38.34 19.17
C PRO A 10 -18.85 -37.45 20.21
N THR A 11 -18.61 -37.75 21.49
CA THR A 11 -19.18 -36.95 22.59
C THR A 11 -18.53 -35.58 22.59
N SER A 12 -19.32 -34.50 22.49
CA SER A 12 -18.78 -33.14 22.56
C SER A 12 -18.31 -32.85 23.98
N ASP A 13 -17.04 -32.45 24.17
CA ASP A 13 -16.58 -31.93 25.47
C ASP A 13 -17.36 -30.65 25.79
N ALA A 14 -18.02 -30.62 26.95
CA ALA A 14 -18.80 -29.46 27.40
C ALA A 14 -17.95 -28.20 27.60
N ARG A 15 -16.63 -28.38 27.76
CA ARG A 15 -15.65 -27.30 27.89
C ARG A 15 -15.09 -26.82 26.55
N ALA A 16 -15.41 -27.50 25.44
CA ALA A 16 -14.96 -27.06 24.12
C ALA A 16 -15.60 -25.72 23.75
N VAL A 17 -14.80 -24.81 23.18
CA VAL A 17 -15.25 -23.49 22.70
C VAL A 17 -16.44 -23.65 21.77
N LYS A 18 -17.52 -22.92 22.04
CA LYS A 18 -18.74 -22.93 21.22
C LYS A 18 -18.56 -21.98 20.04
N ARG A 19 -18.71 -22.51 18.83
CA ARG A 19 -18.50 -21.75 17.58
C ARG A 19 -19.83 -21.44 16.90
N ASP A 20 -20.60 -20.53 17.50
CA ASP A 20 -21.95 -20.18 17.03
C ASP A 20 -21.92 -19.72 15.56
N ARG A 21 -21.01 -18.78 15.25
CA ARG A 21 -20.69 -18.33 13.88
C ARG A 21 -20.63 -19.46 12.83
N LEU A 22 -19.93 -20.54 13.14
CA LEU A 22 -19.73 -21.65 12.20
C LEU A 22 -20.88 -22.67 12.24
N SER A 23 -21.51 -22.81 13.41
CA SER A 23 -22.69 -23.66 13.57
C SER A 23 -23.85 -23.12 12.75
N ASP A 24 -24.04 -21.79 12.73
CA ASP A 24 -25.08 -21.11 11.94
C ASP A 24 -24.85 -21.29 10.44
N LEU A 25 -23.58 -21.31 10.00
CA LEU A 25 -23.23 -21.62 8.61
C LEU A 25 -23.57 -23.07 8.25
N LEU A 26 -23.52 -24.01 9.18
CA LEU A 26 -23.86 -25.42 8.94
C LEU A 26 -25.38 -25.66 8.89
N GLU A 27 -26.21 -24.73 9.36
CA GLU A 27 -27.67 -24.85 9.31
C GLU A 27 -28.22 -24.89 7.87
N THR A 28 -29.44 -25.41 7.75
CA THR A 28 -30.14 -25.54 6.48
C THR A 28 -30.76 -24.19 6.07
N HIS A 29 -30.14 -23.51 5.09
CA HIS A 29 -30.67 -22.28 4.50
C HIS A 29 -30.95 -22.45 3.00
N GLY A 30 -32.16 -22.08 2.54
CA GLY A 30 -32.49 -22.07 1.11
C GLY A 30 -32.38 -23.45 0.42
N PRO A 31 -31.80 -23.54 -0.82
CA PRO A 31 -31.70 -24.79 -1.58
C PRO A 31 -30.50 -25.68 -1.19
N LYS A 32 -29.89 -25.42 -0.04
CA LYS A 32 -28.67 -26.06 0.42
C LYS A 32 -28.87 -27.56 0.70
N ARG A 33 -27.91 -28.38 0.27
CA ARG A 33 -27.91 -29.85 0.39
C ARG A 33 -26.62 -30.43 0.96
N LEU A 34 -25.53 -29.68 0.88
CA LEU A 34 -24.19 -30.14 1.23
C LEU A 34 -23.44 -29.09 2.07
N ASN A 35 -22.96 -29.49 3.25
CA ASN A 35 -21.93 -28.79 3.99
C ASN A 35 -20.59 -29.44 3.67
N LEU A 36 -19.59 -28.64 3.30
CA LEU A 36 -18.25 -29.12 3.02
C LEU A 36 -17.26 -28.51 4.01
N VAL A 37 -16.84 -29.29 5.00
CA VAL A 37 -15.92 -28.88 6.06
C VAL A 37 -14.52 -29.42 5.73
N ILE A 38 -13.69 -28.59 5.10
CA ILE A 38 -12.36 -28.96 4.63
C ILE A 38 -11.31 -28.23 5.45
N ALA A 39 -10.46 -29.00 6.13
CA ALA A 39 -9.25 -28.49 6.75
C ALA A 39 -8.25 -29.61 7.09
N PRO A 40 -6.96 -29.28 7.25
CA PRO A 40 -5.95 -30.22 7.74
C PRO A 40 -6.31 -30.84 9.11
N ALA A 41 -5.48 -31.80 9.54
CA ALA A 41 -5.59 -32.35 10.89
C ALA A 41 -5.45 -31.25 11.95
N GLY A 42 -6.17 -31.37 13.06
CA GLY A 42 -6.03 -30.45 14.20
C GLY A 42 -6.78 -29.12 14.12
N PHE A 43 -7.61 -28.87 13.09
CA PHE A 43 -8.47 -27.66 12.99
C PHE A 43 -9.86 -27.81 13.66
N GLY A 44 -10.15 -28.95 14.29
CA GLY A 44 -11.40 -29.17 15.02
C GLY A 44 -12.64 -29.43 14.15
N LYS A 45 -12.48 -29.99 12.94
CA LYS A 45 -13.58 -30.35 12.02
C LYS A 45 -14.65 -31.21 12.69
N THR A 46 -14.26 -32.38 13.19
CA THR A 46 -15.14 -33.33 13.88
C THR A 46 -15.81 -32.70 15.09
N THR A 47 -15.07 -31.89 15.86
CA THR A 47 -15.61 -31.16 17.02
C THR A 47 -16.69 -30.16 16.62
N LEU A 48 -16.48 -29.37 15.56
CA LEU A 48 -17.47 -28.43 15.04
C LEU A 48 -18.75 -29.17 14.59
N VAL A 49 -18.59 -30.21 13.76
CA VAL A 49 -19.74 -30.95 13.22
C VAL A 49 -20.49 -31.66 14.36
N ALA A 50 -19.79 -32.22 15.33
CA ALA A 50 -20.39 -32.79 16.53
C ALA A 50 -21.10 -31.72 17.36
N GLN A 51 -20.56 -30.52 17.55
CA GLN A 51 -21.25 -29.44 18.27
C GLN A 51 -22.53 -28.99 17.56
N TRP A 52 -22.48 -28.84 16.23
CA TRP A 52 -23.65 -28.48 15.42
C TRP A 52 -24.75 -29.55 15.52
N CYS A 53 -24.40 -30.83 15.40
CA CYS A 53 -25.36 -31.93 15.56
C CYS A 53 -26.02 -31.95 16.96
N ALA A 54 -25.46 -31.28 17.98
CA ALA A 54 -26.09 -31.17 19.31
C ALA A 54 -27.24 -30.16 19.35
N ARG A 55 -27.24 -29.21 18.41
CA ARG A 55 -28.24 -28.13 18.33
C ARG A 55 -29.42 -28.51 17.44
N VAL A 56 -29.17 -29.33 16.44
CA VAL A 56 -30.16 -29.74 15.46
C VAL A 56 -31.11 -30.78 16.07
N THR A 57 -32.41 -30.57 15.88
CA THR A 57 -33.47 -31.45 16.38
C THR A 57 -33.85 -32.57 15.40
N SER A 58 -33.41 -32.49 14.14
CA SER A 58 -33.64 -33.54 13.15
C SER A 58 -32.79 -34.78 13.42
N PRO A 59 -33.29 -35.99 13.11
CA PRO A 59 -32.50 -37.21 13.15
C PRO A 59 -31.21 -37.06 12.32
N THR A 60 -30.07 -37.44 12.90
CA THR A 60 -28.76 -37.34 12.25
C THR A 60 -28.11 -38.72 12.18
N ALA A 61 -27.85 -39.21 10.98
CA ALA A 61 -27.02 -40.38 10.73
C ALA A 61 -25.54 -39.96 10.72
N TRP A 62 -24.72 -40.58 11.57
CA TRP A 62 -23.28 -40.33 11.63
C TRP A 62 -22.52 -41.53 11.08
N LEU A 63 -21.47 -41.28 10.29
CA LEU A 63 -20.54 -42.30 9.83
C LEU A 63 -19.11 -41.76 9.82
N SER A 64 -18.23 -42.37 10.62
CA SER A 64 -16.78 -42.15 10.56
C SER A 64 -16.13 -43.16 9.61
N LEU A 65 -15.42 -42.65 8.60
CA LEU A 65 -14.79 -43.45 7.54
C LEU A 65 -13.32 -43.77 7.88
N ASP A 66 -12.82 -44.90 7.37
CA ASP A 66 -11.39 -45.25 7.37
C ASP A 66 -10.95 -45.79 6.01
N GLU A 67 -9.65 -46.07 5.88
CA GLU A 67 -9.00 -46.58 4.66
C GLU A 67 -9.67 -47.84 4.07
N HIS A 68 -10.35 -48.64 4.89
CA HIS A 68 -10.97 -49.88 4.45
C HIS A 68 -12.38 -49.68 3.89
N ASP A 69 -12.93 -48.47 3.95
CA ASP A 69 -14.27 -48.15 3.47
C ASP A 69 -14.27 -47.64 2.01
N ASP A 70 -13.10 -47.60 1.34
CA ASP A 70 -12.94 -47.23 -0.08
C ASP A 70 -13.40 -48.34 -1.08
N GLU A 71 -14.42 -49.10 -0.70
CA GLU A 71 -15.00 -50.19 -1.48
C GLU A 71 -16.51 -49.95 -1.63
N PRO A 72 -17.08 -49.90 -2.86
CA PRO A 72 -18.44 -49.42 -3.09
C PRO A 72 -19.53 -50.14 -2.29
N ARG A 73 -19.48 -51.46 -2.19
CA ARG A 73 -20.51 -52.23 -1.47
C ARG A 73 -20.45 -51.91 0.01
N ARG A 74 -19.26 -51.97 0.60
CA ARG A 74 -19.03 -51.67 2.02
C ARG A 74 -19.40 -50.23 2.35
N PHE A 75 -18.99 -49.27 1.53
CA PHE A 75 -19.33 -47.85 1.71
C PHE A 75 -20.85 -47.66 1.82
N TRP A 76 -21.62 -48.15 0.85
CA TRP A 76 -23.08 -48.00 0.86
C TRP A 76 -23.76 -48.82 1.96
N GLN A 77 -23.21 -49.97 2.35
CA GLN A 77 -23.70 -50.70 3.53
C GLN A 77 -23.53 -49.88 4.82
N TYR A 78 -22.41 -49.18 4.97
CA TYR A 78 -22.19 -48.28 6.11
C TYR A 78 -23.08 -47.04 6.05
N VAL A 79 -23.27 -46.42 4.88
CA VAL A 79 -24.18 -45.27 4.74
C VAL A 79 -25.62 -45.66 5.10
N ILE A 80 -26.14 -46.76 4.55
CA ILE A 80 -27.49 -47.24 4.88
C ILE A 80 -27.56 -47.68 6.35
N GLY A 81 -26.51 -48.32 6.86
CA GLY A 81 -26.40 -48.71 8.26
C GLY A 81 -26.43 -47.54 9.23
N ALA A 82 -25.86 -46.38 8.87
CA ALA A 82 -25.92 -45.16 9.66
C ALA A 82 -27.35 -44.62 9.78
N PHE A 83 -28.12 -44.63 8.69
CA PHE A 83 -29.55 -44.30 8.72
C PHE A 83 -30.38 -45.30 9.52
N GLU A 84 -30.11 -46.61 9.38
CA GLU A 84 -30.75 -47.66 10.17
C GLU A 84 -30.54 -47.45 11.69
N GLN A 85 -29.30 -47.18 12.11
CA GLN A 85 -28.98 -46.92 13.52
C GLN A 85 -29.62 -45.64 14.05
N ALA A 86 -29.76 -44.62 13.19
CA ALA A 86 -30.44 -43.38 13.55
C ALA A 86 -31.98 -43.48 13.52
N GLY A 87 -32.54 -44.65 13.16
CA GLY A 87 -33.97 -44.94 13.28
C GLY A 87 -34.78 -44.83 11.99
N LEU A 88 -34.15 -44.79 10.82
CA LEU A 88 -34.89 -44.74 9.54
C LEU A 88 -35.59 -46.07 9.25
N ASN A 89 -36.93 -46.03 9.22
CA ASN A 89 -37.75 -47.20 8.92
C ASN A 89 -37.51 -47.71 7.48
N GLY A 90 -37.29 -49.02 7.33
CA GLY A 90 -37.04 -49.65 6.01
C GLY A 90 -35.57 -49.74 5.58
N ALA A 91 -34.65 -49.02 6.24
CA ALA A 91 -33.22 -49.06 5.91
C ALA A 91 -32.57 -50.45 6.14
N ALA A 92 -33.02 -51.18 7.16
CA ALA A 92 -32.52 -52.52 7.49
C ALA A 92 -32.75 -53.54 6.36
N GLU A 93 -33.90 -53.47 5.69
CA GLU A 93 -34.25 -54.38 4.59
C GLU A 93 -33.43 -54.05 3.34
N LEU A 94 -33.29 -52.77 3.03
CA LEU A 94 -32.45 -52.29 1.93
C LEU A 94 -30.98 -52.70 2.11
N ARG A 95 -30.44 -52.62 3.33
CA ARG A 95 -29.07 -53.07 3.63
C ARG A 95 -28.89 -54.57 3.41
N LYS A 96 -29.87 -55.40 3.79
CA LYS A 96 -29.82 -56.86 3.54
C LYS A 96 -29.85 -57.17 2.05
N GLN A 97 -30.67 -56.46 1.28
CA GLN A 97 -30.70 -56.60 -0.19
C GLN A 97 -29.34 -56.26 -0.81
N LEU A 98 -28.73 -55.15 -0.40
CA LEU A 98 -27.39 -54.76 -0.85
C LEU A 98 -26.29 -55.77 -0.46
N ALA A 99 -26.45 -56.49 0.65
CA ALA A 99 -25.51 -57.54 1.06
C ALA A 99 -25.58 -58.81 0.19
N HIS A 100 -26.69 -59.04 -0.52
CA HIS A 100 -26.95 -60.27 -1.27
C HIS A 100 -27.02 -60.09 -2.81
N GLN A 101 -27.01 -58.86 -3.33
CA GLN A 101 -26.99 -58.56 -4.77
C GLN A 101 -25.60 -58.69 -5.41
N SER A 102 -25.53 -58.94 -6.73
CA SER A 102 -24.30 -58.91 -7.54
C SER A 102 -23.77 -57.48 -7.75
N ASP A 103 -22.47 -57.32 -8.04
CA ASP A 103 -21.76 -56.02 -8.06
C ASP A 103 -22.23 -54.99 -9.12
N GLU A 104 -23.23 -55.30 -9.93
CA GLU A 104 -23.63 -54.44 -11.08
C GLU A 104 -24.80 -53.48 -10.80
N SER A 105 -25.48 -53.53 -9.64
CA SER A 105 -26.69 -52.70 -9.38
C SER A 105 -26.70 -51.87 -8.07
N PHE A 106 -25.60 -51.19 -7.76
CA PHE A 106 -25.56 -50.26 -6.61
C PHE A 106 -26.53 -49.08 -6.74
N THR A 107 -26.84 -48.65 -7.97
CA THR A 107 -27.76 -47.54 -8.23
C THR A 107 -29.19 -47.84 -7.77
N GLU A 108 -29.65 -49.09 -7.86
CA GLU A 108 -30.97 -49.48 -7.34
C GLU A 108 -31.06 -49.33 -5.83
N ALA A 109 -30.01 -49.74 -5.10
CA ALA A 109 -29.95 -49.58 -3.65
C ALA A 109 -29.93 -48.10 -3.24
N ILE A 110 -29.17 -47.26 -3.93
CA ILE A 110 -29.12 -45.81 -3.69
C ILE A 110 -30.49 -45.17 -3.99
N THR A 111 -31.13 -45.56 -5.09
CA THR A 111 -32.48 -45.11 -5.46
C THR A 111 -33.51 -45.56 -4.41
N GLY A 112 -33.39 -46.78 -3.91
CA GLY A 112 -34.19 -47.28 -2.79
C GLY A 112 -34.05 -46.43 -1.54
N LEU A 113 -32.82 -46.05 -1.17
CA LEU A 113 -32.58 -45.16 -0.02
C LEU A 113 -33.21 -43.78 -0.23
N ILE A 114 -33.06 -43.19 -1.43
CA ILE A 114 -33.67 -41.90 -1.78
C ILE A 114 -35.20 -41.98 -1.65
N ASN A 115 -35.81 -43.06 -2.15
CA ASN A 115 -37.25 -43.26 -2.08
C ASN A 115 -37.74 -43.43 -0.64
N ILE A 116 -37.00 -44.16 0.21
CA ILE A 116 -37.33 -44.29 1.64
C ILE A 116 -37.27 -42.92 2.33
N LEU A 117 -36.21 -42.14 2.10
CA LEU A 117 -36.08 -40.79 2.67
C LEU A 117 -37.21 -39.85 2.18
N ALA A 118 -37.59 -39.95 0.90
CA ALA A 118 -38.68 -39.16 0.34
C ALA A 118 -40.05 -39.56 0.90
N GLN A 119 -40.28 -40.86 1.18
CA GLN A 119 -41.50 -41.39 1.76
C GLN A 119 -41.63 -41.06 3.26
N ASP A 120 -40.52 -41.08 4.00
CA ASP A 120 -40.48 -40.69 5.41
C ASP A 120 -40.88 -39.22 5.60
N GLY A 121 -40.45 -38.33 4.69
CA GLY A 121 -40.86 -36.93 4.63
C GLY A 121 -40.28 -36.05 5.75
N SER A 122 -39.51 -36.61 6.69
CA SER A 122 -38.82 -35.88 7.74
C SER A 122 -37.54 -35.22 7.23
N ALA A 123 -37.08 -34.16 7.90
CA ALA A 123 -35.74 -33.63 7.68
C ALA A 123 -34.69 -34.58 8.29
N TRP A 124 -33.59 -34.82 7.58
CA TRP A 124 -32.49 -35.70 8.04
C TRP A 124 -31.12 -35.05 7.82
N GLY A 125 -30.23 -35.26 8.80
CA GLY A 125 -28.80 -35.01 8.64
C GLY A 125 -28.05 -36.29 8.31
N LEU A 126 -27.10 -36.24 7.37
CA LEU A 126 -26.08 -37.28 7.20
C LEU A 126 -24.71 -36.65 7.38
N VAL A 127 -23.92 -37.15 8.33
CA VAL A 127 -22.53 -36.75 8.54
C VAL A 127 -21.60 -37.87 8.08
N LEU A 128 -20.71 -37.55 7.14
CA LEU A 128 -19.58 -38.38 6.78
C LEU A 128 -18.30 -37.72 7.27
N ASP A 129 -17.72 -38.28 8.32
CA ASP A 129 -16.45 -37.83 8.88
C ASP A 129 -15.28 -38.60 8.23
N ASP A 130 -14.17 -37.90 8.05
CA ASP A 130 -12.96 -38.41 7.40
C ASP A 130 -13.15 -38.90 5.94
N PHE A 131 -13.92 -38.16 5.14
CA PHE A 131 -14.22 -38.53 3.74
C PHE A 131 -12.98 -38.61 2.81
N HIS A 132 -11.84 -38.04 3.21
CA HIS A 132 -10.58 -38.13 2.49
C HIS A 132 -10.06 -39.55 2.26
N PHE A 133 -10.52 -40.54 3.03
CA PHE A 133 -10.21 -41.96 2.81
C PHE A 133 -10.93 -42.57 1.59
N VAL A 134 -11.97 -41.90 1.06
CA VAL A 134 -12.74 -42.38 -0.09
C VAL A 134 -12.12 -41.84 -1.38
N GLY A 135 -11.29 -42.64 -2.04
CA GLY A 135 -10.62 -42.32 -3.30
C GLY A 135 -11.26 -42.95 -4.54
N ASN A 136 -12.16 -43.92 -4.37
CA ASN A 136 -12.71 -44.73 -5.46
C ASN A 136 -13.66 -43.93 -6.37
N PRO A 137 -13.36 -43.78 -7.67
CA PRO A 137 -14.19 -43.01 -8.60
C PRO A 137 -15.62 -43.55 -8.77
N ALA A 138 -15.85 -44.85 -8.53
CA ALA A 138 -17.19 -45.41 -8.56
C ALA A 138 -18.04 -44.87 -7.42
N ILE A 139 -17.48 -44.77 -6.21
CA ILE A 139 -18.15 -44.20 -5.04
C ILE A 139 -18.47 -42.73 -5.28
N HIS A 140 -17.52 -41.95 -5.82
CA HIS A 140 -17.77 -40.52 -6.11
C HIS A 140 -18.89 -40.30 -7.12
N ARG A 141 -18.96 -41.09 -8.19
CA ARG A 141 -20.05 -41.02 -9.18
C ARG A 141 -21.40 -41.39 -8.56
N GLN A 142 -21.43 -42.45 -7.76
CA GLN A 142 -22.64 -42.91 -7.05
C GLN A 142 -23.10 -41.90 -6.00
N PHE A 143 -22.17 -41.30 -5.28
CA PHE A 143 -22.44 -40.28 -4.28
C PHE A 143 -22.93 -38.98 -4.92
N ALA A 144 -22.36 -38.59 -6.06
CA ALA A 144 -22.87 -37.46 -6.83
C ALA A 144 -24.32 -37.67 -7.30
N TYR A 145 -24.65 -38.89 -7.76
CA TYR A 145 -26.03 -39.28 -8.07
C TYR A 145 -26.93 -39.14 -6.83
N PHE A 146 -26.48 -39.64 -5.68
CA PHE A 146 -27.23 -39.51 -4.43
C PHE A 146 -27.56 -38.05 -4.08
N ILE A 147 -26.57 -37.14 -4.08
CA ILE A 147 -26.75 -35.71 -3.78
C ILE A 147 -27.69 -35.02 -4.80
N ASP A 148 -27.56 -35.35 -6.09
CA ASP A 148 -28.38 -34.75 -7.15
C ASP A 148 -29.89 -35.05 -6.97
N TYR A 149 -30.22 -36.23 -6.44
CA TYR A 149 -31.60 -36.71 -6.28
C TYR A 149 -32.10 -36.69 -4.83
N LEU A 150 -31.37 -36.10 -3.88
CA LEU A 150 -31.84 -35.95 -2.50
C LEU A 150 -33.19 -35.21 -2.43
N PRO A 151 -34.15 -35.71 -1.63
CA PRO A 151 -35.39 -34.99 -1.37
C PRO A 151 -35.14 -33.73 -0.53
N PRO A 152 -36.07 -32.75 -0.55
CA PRO A 152 -35.96 -31.55 0.28
C PRO A 152 -35.89 -31.90 1.77
N GLY A 153 -35.07 -31.18 2.54
CA GLY A 153 -34.92 -31.40 3.99
C GLY A 153 -33.81 -32.38 4.38
N ILE A 154 -33.14 -33.02 3.41
CA ILE A 154 -31.94 -33.83 3.67
C ILE A 154 -30.69 -32.97 3.49
N LEU A 155 -29.87 -32.91 4.54
CA LEU A 155 -28.61 -32.18 4.54
C LEU A 155 -27.45 -33.13 4.80
N VAL A 156 -26.51 -33.17 3.86
CA VAL A 156 -25.28 -33.97 3.99
C VAL A 156 -24.14 -33.07 4.44
N THR A 157 -23.33 -33.52 5.40
CA THR A 157 -22.14 -32.82 5.88
C THR A 157 -20.94 -33.72 5.69
N LEU A 158 -19.97 -33.25 4.89
CA LEU A 158 -18.70 -33.93 4.66
C LEU A 158 -17.61 -33.23 5.45
N ALA A 159 -16.93 -33.95 6.33
CA ALA A 159 -15.68 -33.51 6.93
C ALA A 159 -14.52 -34.23 6.25
N SER A 160 -13.57 -33.47 5.72
CA SER A 160 -12.46 -33.99 4.94
C SER A 160 -11.18 -33.19 5.16
N ARG A 161 -10.01 -33.80 4.89
CA ARG A 161 -8.72 -33.09 4.88
C ARG A 161 -8.50 -32.34 3.56
N THR A 162 -8.99 -32.91 2.47
CA THR A 162 -8.85 -32.41 1.10
C THR A 162 -10.20 -32.24 0.44
N GLU A 163 -10.25 -31.42 -0.61
CA GLU A 163 -11.46 -31.28 -1.41
C GLU A 163 -11.73 -32.60 -2.16
N PRO A 164 -12.88 -33.27 -1.91
CA PRO A 164 -13.16 -34.54 -2.57
C PRO A 164 -13.45 -34.31 -4.07
N PRO A 165 -13.09 -35.27 -4.95
CA PRO A 165 -13.28 -35.17 -6.40
C PRO A 165 -14.76 -35.39 -6.80
N LEU A 166 -15.63 -34.52 -6.29
CA LEU A 166 -17.06 -34.44 -6.55
C LEU A 166 -17.35 -33.26 -7.50
N PRO A 167 -18.54 -33.20 -8.13
CA PRO A 167 -18.92 -32.09 -9.02
C PRO A 167 -19.28 -30.81 -8.22
N LEU A 168 -18.37 -30.35 -7.37
CA LEU A 168 -18.57 -29.24 -6.42
C LEU A 168 -18.82 -27.91 -7.14
N ALA A 169 -18.08 -27.60 -8.20
CA ALA A 169 -18.29 -26.38 -8.98
C ALA A 169 -19.75 -26.26 -9.50
N ARG A 170 -20.32 -27.38 -9.97
CA ARG A 170 -21.71 -27.45 -10.43
C ARG A 170 -22.69 -27.18 -9.28
N TRP A 171 -22.42 -27.74 -8.10
CA TRP A 171 -23.26 -27.55 -6.92
C TRP A 171 -23.12 -26.16 -6.28
N ARG A 172 -21.94 -25.53 -6.36
CA ARG A 172 -21.71 -24.11 -5.97
C ARG A 172 -22.56 -23.15 -6.80
N VAL A 173 -22.63 -23.34 -8.13
CA VAL A 173 -23.50 -22.54 -9.02
C VAL A 173 -24.99 -22.68 -8.63
N ARG A 174 -25.41 -23.87 -8.21
CA ARG A 174 -26.78 -24.13 -7.74
C ARG A 174 -27.06 -23.65 -6.30
N ARG A 175 -26.05 -23.10 -5.61
CA ARG A 175 -26.11 -22.73 -4.18
C ARG A 175 -26.49 -23.90 -3.27
N TRP A 176 -26.06 -25.12 -3.64
CA TRP A 176 -26.30 -26.33 -2.84
C TRP A 176 -25.25 -26.55 -1.76
N ILE A 177 -24.08 -25.90 -1.88
CA ILE A 177 -22.93 -26.08 -1.01
C ILE A 177 -22.75 -24.87 -0.10
N GLU A 178 -22.42 -25.14 1.16
CA GLU A 178 -21.69 -24.20 2.03
C GLU A 178 -20.27 -24.73 2.28
N ASP A 179 -19.26 -23.92 1.96
CA ASP A 179 -17.85 -24.28 2.10
C ASP A 179 -17.28 -23.71 3.41
N ILE A 180 -16.76 -24.57 4.29
CA ILE A 180 -16.01 -24.18 5.49
C ILE A 180 -14.54 -24.57 5.28
N HIS A 181 -13.72 -23.56 4.98
CA HIS A 181 -12.28 -23.68 4.73
C HIS A 181 -11.43 -23.50 6.00
N PRO A 182 -10.12 -23.83 5.98
CA PRO A 182 -9.25 -23.76 7.15
C PRO A 182 -9.25 -22.39 7.83
N GLY A 183 -9.25 -21.29 7.07
CA GLY A 183 -9.26 -19.94 7.63
C GLY A 183 -10.53 -19.59 8.41
N LEU A 184 -11.69 -20.18 8.07
CA LEU A 184 -12.92 -20.04 8.86
C LEU A 184 -12.85 -20.89 10.13
N LEU A 185 -12.20 -22.05 10.07
CA LEU A 185 -11.97 -22.98 11.18
C LEU A 185 -10.84 -22.57 12.11
N ALA A 186 -9.91 -21.71 11.71
CA ALA A 186 -8.95 -21.11 12.63
C ALA A 186 -9.71 -20.38 13.74
N PHE A 187 -9.24 -20.50 14.99
CA PHE A 187 -9.79 -19.70 16.08
C PHE A 187 -9.48 -18.23 15.84
N SER A 188 -10.49 -17.38 16.01
CA SER A 188 -10.26 -15.96 16.24
C SER A 188 -9.56 -15.74 17.59
N GLU A 189 -8.92 -14.59 17.77
CA GLU A 189 -8.26 -14.23 19.04
C GLU A 189 -9.23 -14.33 20.25
N GLY A 190 -10.52 -14.01 20.06
CA GLY A 190 -11.56 -14.21 21.07
C GLY A 190 -11.83 -15.68 21.39
N GLU A 191 -11.93 -16.53 20.36
CA GLU A 191 -12.06 -18.00 20.52
C GLU A 191 -10.81 -18.59 21.19
N CYS A 192 -9.61 -18.07 20.89
CA CYS A 192 -8.35 -18.47 21.53
C CYS A 192 -8.37 -18.21 23.04
N ARG A 193 -8.81 -17.02 23.44
CA ARG A 193 -8.97 -16.64 24.85
C ARG A 193 -9.95 -17.57 25.57
N GLN A 194 -11.09 -17.84 24.93
CA GLN A 194 -12.10 -18.73 25.49
C GLN A 194 -11.57 -20.16 25.64
N PHE A 195 -10.83 -20.66 24.64
CA PHE A 195 -10.22 -21.99 24.67
C PHE A 195 -9.33 -22.20 25.88
N PHE A 196 -8.40 -21.27 26.12
CA PHE A 196 -7.51 -21.44 27.27
C PHE A 196 -8.24 -21.35 28.60
N ARG A 197 -9.19 -20.41 28.72
CA ARG A 197 -9.94 -20.20 29.96
C ARG A 197 -10.90 -21.34 30.29
N GLU A 198 -11.69 -21.78 29.32
CA GLU A 198 -12.80 -22.72 29.52
C GLU A 198 -12.39 -24.16 29.25
N THR A 199 -11.63 -24.43 28.18
CA THR A 199 -11.21 -25.78 27.80
C THR A 199 -9.99 -26.25 28.61
N MET A 200 -8.96 -25.41 28.70
CA MET A 200 -7.70 -25.75 29.37
C MET A 200 -7.66 -25.35 30.85
N GLY A 201 -8.58 -24.50 31.31
CA GLY A 201 -8.61 -24.02 32.70
C GLY A 201 -7.42 -23.13 33.07
N LEU A 202 -6.76 -22.53 32.08
CA LEU A 202 -5.60 -21.64 32.25
C LEU A 202 -6.06 -20.18 32.21
N GLN A 203 -5.57 -19.37 33.17
CA GLN A 203 -5.72 -17.91 33.11
C GLN A 203 -4.44 -17.29 32.57
N ILE A 204 -4.57 -16.64 31.41
CA ILE A 204 -3.46 -16.09 30.63
C ILE A 204 -3.74 -14.61 30.40
N SER A 205 -2.67 -13.81 30.33
CA SER A 205 -2.77 -12.39 30.01
C SER A 205 -3.21 -12.15 28.54
N ASP A 206 -3.75 -10.97 28.26
CA ASP A 206 -4.17 -10.61 26.89
C ASP A 206 -2.98 -10.57 25.93
N GLU A 207 -1.80 -10.16 26.41
CA GLU A 207 -0.55 -10.09 25.64
C GLU A 207 -0.02 -11.48 25.27
N ASP A 208 -0.11 -12.44 26.18
CA ASP A 208 0.25 -13.84 25.90
C ASP A 208 -0.75 -14.50 24.93
N VAL A 209 -2.05 -14.21 25.06
CA VAL A 209 -3.06 -14.69 24.09
C VAL A 209 -2.77 -14.14 22.70
N HIS A 210 -2.45 -12.85 22.60
CA HIS A 210 -2.08 -12.21 21.35
C HIS A 210 -0.84 -12.86 20.73
N THR A 211 0.19 -13.09 21.54
CA THR A 211 1.45 -13.74 21.12
C THR A 211 1.22 -15.17 20.62
N VAL A 212 0.45 -15.97 21.36
CA VAL A 212 0.14 -17.35 20.97
C VAL A 212 -0.75 -17.39 19.73
N TYR A 213 -1.73 -16.48 19.62
CA TYR A 213 -2.59 -16.38 18.44
C TYR A 213 -1.76 -16.06 17.18
N HIS A 214 -0.87 -15.06 17.25
CA HIS A 214 -0.02 -14.71 16.12
C HIS A 214 0.93 -15.83 15.71
N LYS A 215 1.46 -16.59 16.67
CA LYS A 215 2.33 -17.74 16.37
C LYS A 215 1.57 -18.96 15.82
N THR A 216 0.36 -19.21 16.31
CA THR A 216 -0.42 -20.40 15.94
C THR A 216 -1.39 -20.16 14.77
N GLU A 217 -1.58 -18.90 14.37
CA GLU A 217 -2.62 -18.46 13.43
C GLU A 217 -4.02 -19.05 13.75
N GLY A 218 -4.30 -19.32 15.03
CA GLY A 218 -5.56 -19.93 15.48
C GLY A 218 -5.67 -21.45 15.27
N TRP A 219 -4.57 -22.16 15.00
CA TRP A 219 -4.56 -23.62 14.86
C TRP A 219 -4.80 -24.33 16.21
N VAL A 220 -5.97 -24.95 16.35
CA VAL A 220 -6.48 -25.53 17.60
C VAL A 220 -5.54 -26.58 18.19
N ALA A 221 -4.94 -27.45 17.37
CA ALA A 221 -4.01 -28.47 17.86
C ALA A 221 -2.70 -27.87 18.40
N ALA A 222 -2.09 -26.89 17.73
CA ALA A 222 -0.90 -26.22 18.28
C ALA A 222 -1.22 -25.48 19.58
N MET A 223 -2.39 -24.84 19.66
CA MET A 223 -2.86 -24.23 20.90
C MET A 223 -3.04 -25.25 22.03
N GLN A 224 -3.61 -26.41 21.73
CA GLN A 224 -3.78 -27.50 22.68
C GLN A 224 -2.44 -28.04 23.18
N LEU A 225 -1.49 -28.26 22.29
CA LEU A 225 -0.14 -28.72 22.63
C LEU A 225 0.61 -27.69 23.48
N SER A 226 0.44 -26.39 23.18
CA SER A 226 1.02 -25.28 23.96
C SER A 226 0.47 -25.23 25.40
N ALA A 227 -0.81 -25.54 25.59
CA ALA A 227 -1.42 -25.61 26.91
C ALA A 227 -0.93 -26.84 27.72
N LEU A 228 -0.75 -27.97 27.03
CA LEU A 228 -0.30 -29.22 27.65
C LEU A 228 1.17 -29.15 28.09
N SER A 229 2.06 -28.56 27.30
CA SER A 229 3.47 -28.37 27.70
C SER A 229 3.62 -27.52 28.97
N SER A 230 2.75 -26.52 29.14
CA SER A 230 2.71 -25.65 30.33
C SER A 230 2.23 -26.38 31.59
N THR A 231 1.32 -27.36 31.45
CA THR A 231 0.79 -28.14 32.59
C THR A 231 1.75 -29.25 33.05
N PHE A 232 2.55 -29.81 32.15
CA PHE A 232 3.57 -30.81 32.47
C PHE A 232 4.86 -30.22 33.06
N SER A 233 5.19 -28.96 32.77
CA SER A 233 6.45 -28.32 33.20
C SER A 233 6.48 -27.85 34.67
N GLY A 234 5.44 -28.12 35.47
CA GLY A 234 5.55 -28.07 36.95
C GLY A 234 4.36 -27.44 37.67
N LYS A 235 3.87 -28.13 38.71
CA LYS A 235 2.83 -27.71 39.66
C LYS A 235 3.17 -26.45 40.50
N GLU A 236 4.26 -25.74 40.22
CA GLU A 236 4.64 -24.49 40.91
C GLU A 236 4.43 -23.21 40.08
N ALA A 237 4.12 -23.32 38.78
CA ALA A 237 3.87 -22.15 37.92
C ALA A 237 2.51 -21.45 38.17
N ALA A 238 1.62 -22.05 38.96
CA ALA A 238 0.26 -21.55 39.17
C ALA A 238 0.14 -20.30 40.09
N LYS A 239 1.25 -19.68 40.53
CA LYS A 239 1.23 -18.54 41.48
C LYS A 239 2.00 -17.29 41.05
N SER A 240 2.67 -17.30 39.91
CA SER A 240 3.22 -16.09 39.28
C SER A 240 2.80 -16.13 37.82
N GLY A 241 2.40 -15.00 37.23
CA GLY A 241 1.99 -14.90 35.82
C GLY A 241 3.12 -15.30 34.86
N SER A 242 3.38 -16.61 34.75
CA SER A 242 4.40 -17.17 33.89
C SER A 242 3.86 -17.19 32.47
N GLN A 243 4.59 -16.53 31.57
CA GLN A 243 4.46 -16.62 30.12
C GLN A 243 4.19 -18.07 29.71
N ILE A 244 3.18 -18.28 28.86
CA ILE A 244 3.09 -19.54 28.12
C ILE A 244 4.31 -19.59 27.23
N ASN A 245 5.29 -20.39 27.63
CA ASN A 245 6.38 -20.71 26.74
C ASN A 245 5.85 -21.79 25.80
N LEU A 246 5.62 -21.43 24.53
CA LEU A 246 5.38 -22.44 23.50
C LEU A 246 6.63 -23.31 23.45
N ASP A 247 6.57 -24.48 24.08
CA ASP A 247 7.64 -25.46 23.95
C ASP A 247 7.54 -26.05 22.54
N GLU A 248 8.26 -25.40 21.61
CA GLU A 248 8.28 -25.66 20.16
C GLU A 248 8.53 -27.14 19.83
N ARG A 249 9.15 -27.89 20.77
CA ARG A 249 9.39 -29.33 20.66
C ARG A 249 8.11 -30.15 20.54
N TYR A 250 7.09 -29.91 21.37
CA TYR A 250 5.85 -30.72 21.33
C TYR A 250 5.01 -30.45 20.07
N ILE A 251 5.00 -29.21 19.59
CA ILE A 251 4.34 -28.85 18.34
C ILE A 251 5.10 -29.44 17.16
N SER A 252 6.43 -29.36 17.18
CA SER A 252 7.29 -29.98 16.18
C SER A 252 7.08 -31.50 16.13
N ASP A 253 7.11 -32.19 17.27
CA ASP A 253 6.92 -33.65 17.34
C ASP A 253 5.56 -34.07 16.77
N TYR A 254 4.49 -33.33 17.06
CA TYR A 254 3.18 -33.58 16.47
C TYR A 254 3.18 -33.34 14.95
N VAL A 255 3.72 -32.21 14.48
CA VAL A 255 3.82 -31.90 13.04
C VAL A 255 4.61 -33.00 12.31
N LEU A 256 5.71 -33.45 12.90
CA LEU A 256 6.56 -34.46 12.29
C LEU A 256 5.87 -35.84 12.27
N SER A 257 5.27 -36.28 13.37
CA SER A 257 4.65 -37.62 13.46
C SER A 257 3.28 -37.74 12.78
N GLU A 258 2.43 -36.72 12.87
CA GLU A 258 1.04 -36.77 12.37
C GLU A 258 0.87 -36.18 10.97
N VAL A 259 1.82 -35.34 10.52
CA VAL A 259 1.77 -34.72 9.19
C VAL A 259 2.88 -35.25 8.30
N LEU A 260 4.16 -35.08 8.67
CA LEU A 260 5.29 -35.40 7.81
C LEU A 260 5.49 -36.91 7.62
N ASP A 261 5.50 -37.70 8.69
CA ASP A 261 5.77 -39.15 8.65
C ASP A 261 4.68 -39.95 7.91
N GLN A 262 3.50 -39.35 7.74
CA GLN A 262 2.39 -39.92 6.95
C GLN A 262 2.52 -39.61 5.44
N GLN A 263 3.47 -38.76 5.02
CA GLN A 263 3.63 -38.41 3.62
C GLN A 263 4.47 -39.43 2.84
N PRO A 264 4.17 -39.61 1.53
CA PRO A 264 5.10 -40.21 0.59
C PRO A 264 6.50 -39.56 0.63
N ARG A 265 7.56 -40.35 0.42
CA ARG A 265 8.95 -39.90 0.55
C ARG A 265 9.29 -38.69 -0.33
N ASP A 266 8.78 -38.66 -1.55
CA ASP A 266 8.94 -37.56 -2.50
C ASP A 266 8.39 -36.23 -1.96
N ILE A 267 7.23 -36.27 -1.30
CA ILE A 267 6.63 -35.09 -0.65
C ILE A 267 7.44 -34.69 0.59
N ALA A 268 7.80 -35.66 1.44
CA ALA A 268 8.54 -35.39 2.67
C ALA A 268 9.90 -34.74 2.39
N ASP A 269 10.62 -35.25 1.40
CA ASP A 269 11.92 -34.70 0.97
C ASP A 269 11.75 -33.27 0.43
N PHE A 270 10.74 -33.02 -0.41
CA PHE A 270 10.45 -31.67 -0.92
C PHE A 270 10.17 -30.67 0.20
N LEU A 271 9.33 -31.05 1.18
CA LEU A 271 8.96 -30.20 2.32
C LEU A 271 10.21 -29.83 3.13
N LEU A 272 11.07 -30.80 3.42
CA LEU A 272 12.32 -30.57 4.17
C LEU A 272 13.31 -29.71 3.38
N GLU A 273 13.51 -29.97 2.09
CA GLU A 273 14.47 -29.26 1.24
C GLU A 273 14.10 -27.78 1.05
N THR A 274 12.80 -27.49 0.98
CA THR A 274 12.28 -26.15 0.71
C THR A 274 11.93 -25.35 1.97
N ALA A 275 11.99 -25.96 3.16
CA ALA A 275 11.67 -25.30 4.43
C ALA A 275 12.52 -24.05 4.73
N CYS A 276 13.74 -23.97 4.19
CA CYS A 276 14.60 -22.79 4.30
C CYS A 276 14.03 -21.55 3.61
N CYS A 277 13.20 -21.71 2.58
CA CYS A 277 12.59 -20.62 1.85
C CYS A 277 11.55 -19.89 2.71
N PRO A 278 11.62 -18.56 2.88
CA PRO A 278 10.56 -17.78 3.55
C PRO A 278 9.26 -17.77 2.73
N ARG A 279 9.41 -17.69 1.41
CA ARG A 279 8.37 -17.78 0.40
C ARG A 279 8.85 -18.71 -0.71
N LEU A 280 7.93 -19.38 -1.37
CA LEU A 280 8.18 -20.43 -2.34
C LEU A 280 7.61 -20.01 -3.68
N CYS A 281 8.40 -20.19 -4.73
CA CYS A 281 7.95 -20.23 -6.11
C CYS A 281 8.69 -21.37 -6.80
N ALA A 282 8.17 -21.85 -7.94
CA ALA A 282 8.76 -23.00 -8.62
C ALA A 282 10.23 -22.79 -8.98
N SER A 283 10.60 -21.62 -9.52
CA SER A 283 11.97 -21.32 -9.92
C SER A 283 12.97 -21.27 -8.76
N LEU A 284 12.56 -20.79 -7.59
CA LEU A 284 13.37 -20.82 -6.36
C LEU A 284 13.57 -22.26 -5.88
N CYS A 285 12.47 -23.03 -5.80
CA CYS A 285 12.52 -24.43 -5.35
C CYS A 285 13.38 -25.29 -6.28
N ASP A 286 13.21 -25.13 -7.59
CA ASP A 286 13.98 -25.81 -8.64
C ASP A 286 15.48 -25.50 -8.53
N SER A 287 15.83 -24.23 -8.31
CA SER A 287 17.22 -23.82 -8.14
C SER A 287 17.88 -24.40 -6.89
N ILE A 288 17.14 -24.47 -5.78
CA ILE A 288 17.69 -24.96 -4.52
C ILE A 288 17.86 -26.49 -4.57
N ARG A 289 16.85 -27.18 -5.10
CA ARG A 289 16.78 -28.65 -5.22
C ARG A 289 17.56 -29.22 -6.41
N GLU A 290 17.97 -28.37 -7.35
CA GLU A 290 18.53 -28.78 -8.66
C GLU A 290 17.57 -29.71 -9.42
N SER A 291 16.31 -29.32 -9.49
CA SER A 291 15.20 -30.10 -10.10
C SER A 291 14.35 -29.21 -11.01
N SER A 292 13.31 -29.77 -11.64
CA SER A 292 12.38 -29.03 -12.51
C SER A 292 10.92 -29.42 -12.31
N ASP A 293 10.61 -30.09 -11.19
CA ASP A 293 9.29 -30.63 -10.84
C ASP A 293 8.59 -29.82 -9.75
N SER A 294 9.17 -28.70 -9.30
CA SER A 294 8.67 -28.01 -8.11
C SER A 294 7.30 -27.37 -8.30
N GLN A 295 6.92 -26.94 -9.52
CA GLN A 295 5.57 -26.42 -9.77
C GLN A 295 4.50 -27.50 -9.55
N GLU A 296 4.72 -28.70 -10.10
CA GLU A 296 3.80 -29.84 -9.92
C GLU A 296 3.71 -30.23 -8.44
N MET A 297 4.84 -30.22 -7.72
CA MET A 297 4.86 -30.50 -6.31
C MET A 297 4.10 -29.45 -5.49
N LEU A 298 4.27 -28.16 -5.75
CA LEU A 298 3.55 -27.07 -5.07
C LEU A 298 2.04 -27.17 -5.31
N GLU A 299 1.61 -27.49 -6.54
CA GLU A 299 0.19 -27.70 -6.87
C GLU A 299 -0.39 -28.92 -6.13
N ARG A 300 0.40 -29.99 -6.02
CA ARG A 300 0.02 -31.19 -5.25
C ARG A 300 -0.10 -30.88 -3.76
N LEU A 301 0.86 -30.15 -3.17
CA LEU A 301 0.80 -29.70 -1.78
C LEU A 301 -0.42 -28.81 -1.51
N LEU A 302 -0.73 -27.90 -2.43
CA LEU A 302 -1.90 -27.03 -2.34
C LEU A 302 -3.20 -27.84 -2.39
N GLY A 303 -3.33 -28.78 -3.33
CA GLY A 303 -4.49 -29.67 -3.43
C GLY A 303 -4.68 -30.58 -2.21
N GLN A 304 -3.59 -30.93 -1.53
CA GLN A 304 -3.60 -31.73 -0.31
C GLN A 304 -3.78 -30.91 0.98
N ASN A 305 -3.86 -29.58 0.90
CA ASN A 305 -3.88 -28.66 2.04
C ASN A 305 -2.72 -28.90 3.02
N LEU A 306 -1.51 -29.22 2.54
CA LEU A 306 -0.34 -29.50 3.38
C LEU A 306 0.33 -28.21 3.88
N PHE A 307 -0.43 -27.40 4.62
CA PHE A 307 0.03 -26.16 5.26
C PHE A 307 0.72 -25.18 4.30
N LEU A 308 0.40 -25.25 3.00
CA LEU A 308 0.85 -24.33 1.97
C LEU A 308 -0.22 -23.27 1.73
N ILE A 309 0.17 -22.00 1.78
CA ILE A 309 -0.71 -20.84 1.67
C ILE A 309 -0.31 -20.05 0.41
N PRO A 310 -1.21 -19.86 -0.57
CA PRO A 310 -0.94 -19.02 -1.73
C PRO A 310 -0.88 -17.54 -1.32
N LEU A 311 0.12 -16.82 -1.83
CA LEU A 311 0.33 -15.39 -1.57
C LEU A 311 -0.22 -14.49 -2.68
N ASP A 312 -0.54 -15.06 -3.84
CA ASP A 312 -1.11 -14.36 -4.98
C ASP A 312 -2.30 -15.12 -5.59
N THR A 313 -3.00 -14.48 -6.53
CA THR A 313 -4.16 -15.06 -7.22
C THR A 313 -3.80 -15.96 -8.39
N ARG A 314 -2.52 -16.04 -8.76
CA ARG A 314 -2.02 -16.83 -9.89
C ARG A 314 -1.39 -18.15 -9.44
N ASN A 315 -1.27 -18.36 -8.13
CA ASN A 315 -0.54 -19.46 -7.50
C ASN A 315 0.92 -19.52 -8.00
N GLU A 316 1.58 -18.37 -8.11
CA GLU A 316 3.01 -18.30 -8.44
C GLU A 316 3.87 -18.29 -7.17
N TRP A 317 3.41 -17.59 -6.13
CA TRP A 317 4.04 -17.49 -4.83
C TRP A 317 3.22 -18.15 -3.72
N PHE A 318 3.92 -18.86 -2.85
CA PHE A 318 3.37 -19.55 -1.70
C PHE A 318 4.21 -19.28 -0.44
N ARG A 319 3.66 -19.59 0.73
CA ARG A 319 4.41 -19.76 1.96
C ARG A 319 3.94 -21.01 2.69
N TYR A 320 4.83 -21.62 3.46
CA TYR A 320 4.39 -22.55 4.49
C TYR A 320 3.76 -21.79 5.65
N HIS A 321 2.86 -22.44 6.37
CA HIS A 321 2.47 -21.99 7.71
C HIS A 321 3.70 -21.99 8.62
N ASP A 322 3.89 -20.94 9.43
CA ASP A 322 5.16 -20.69 10.13
C ASP A 322 5.57 -21.84 11.07
N LEU A 323 4.66 -22.33 11.92
CA LEU A 323 4.94 -23.48 12.80
C LEU A 323 5.30 -24.77 12.04
N PHE A 324 4.71 -24.96 10.86
CA PHE A 324 5.00 -26.12 10.02
C PHE A 324 6.40 -26.00 9.43
N ARG A 325 6.74 -24.82 8.91
CA ARG A 325 8.07 -24.49 8.40
C ARG A 325 9.15 -24.65 9.46
N ASP A 326 8.90 -24.15 10.67
CA ASP A 326 9.87 -24.20 11.77
C ASP A 326 10.13 -25.64 12.23
N ALA A 327 9.10 -26.48 12.28
CA ALA A 327 9.25 -27.92 12.58
C ALA A 327 10.08 -28.65 11.49
N LEU A 328 9.85 -28.35 10.22
CA LEU A 328 10.63 -28.89 9.10
C LEU A 328 12.10 -28.44 9.15
N LEU A 329 12.34 -27.16 9.44
CA LEU A 329 13.68 -26.60 9.62
C LEU A 329 14.43 -27.26 10.79
N LEU A 330 13.74 -27.46 11.92
CA LEU A 330 14.30 -28.16 13.06
C LEU A 330 14.64 -29.62 12.70
N ARG A 331 13.79 -30.30 11.94
CA ARG A 331 14.03 -31.68 11.50
C ARG A 331 15.26 -31.78 10.61
N ILE A 332 15.33 -31.01 9.51
CA ILE A 332 16.44 -31.11 8.56
C ILE A 332 17.77 -30.65 9.18
N SER A 333 17.75 -29.64 10.06
CA SER A 333 18.96 -29.20 10.77
C SER A 333 19.52 -30.27 11.73
N HIS A 334 18.65 -31.09 12.32
CA HIS A 334 19.06 -32.21 13.16
C HIS A 334 19.48 -33.46 12.37
N THR A 335 18.78 -33.81 11.28
CA THR A 335 19.06 -35.04 10.53
C THR A 335 20.17 -34.86 9.49
N GLU A 336 20.23 -33.72 8.82
CA GLU A 336 21.15 -33.44 7.70
C GLU A 336 21.69 -31.98 7.75
N PRO A 337 22.50 -31.62 8.76
CA PRO A 337 22.93 -30.23 9.00
C PRO A 337 23.71 -29.61 7.83
N GLU A 338 24.56 -30.39 7.16
CA GLU A 338 25.33 -29.91 6.01
C GLU A 338 24.42 -29.61 4.80
N LYS A 339 23.40 -30.44 4.57
CA LYS A 339 22.40 -30.23 3.52
C LYS A 339 21.57 -28.98 3.83
N ALA A 340 21.10 -28.83 5.07
CA ALA A 340 20.34 -27.66 5.50
C ALA A 340 21.12 -26.34 5.25
N THR A 341 22.42 -26.33 5.58
CA THR A 341 23.29 -25.15 5.36
C THR A 341 23.43 -24.82 3.87
N ARG A 342 23.63 -25.83 3.03
CA ARG A 342 23.76 -25.65 1.57
C ARG A 342 22.46 -25.13 0.94
N LEU A 343 21.32 -25.67 1.34
CA LEU A 343 20.01 -25.24 0.83
C LEU A 343 19.72 -23.78 1.21
N TRP A 344 20.05 -23.41 2.46
CA TRP A 344 19.94 -22.03 2.92
C TRP A 344 20.85 -21.07 2.14
N GLN A 345 22.12 -21.42 1.90
CA GLN A 345 23.04 -20.61 1.09
C GLN A 345 22.49 -20.39 -0.33
N ARG A 346 22.05 -21.45 -1.00
CA ARG A 346 21.43 -21.38 -2.34
C ARG A 346 20.18 -20.50 -2.35
N THR A 347 19.38 -20.55 -1.28
CA THR A 347 18.21 -19.68 -1.12
C THR A 347 18.64 -18.22 -1.11
N GLY A 348 19.63 -17.85 -0.30
CA GLY A 348 20.14 -16.48 -0.24
C GLY A 348 20.75 -16.02 -1.57
N GLU A 349 21.56 -16.85 -2.22
CA GLU A 349 22.15 -16.55 -3.54
C GLU A 349 21.08 -16.34 -4.61
N TRP A 350 20.05 -17.20 -4.65
CA TRP A 350 18.94 -17.04 -5.60
C TRP A 350 18.18 -15.74 -5.35
N LEU A 351 17.89 -15.42 -4.08
CA LEU A 351 17.19 -14.19 -3.71
C LEU A 351 17.98 -12.96 -4.17
N LEU A 352 19.30 -12.94 -3.97
CA LEU A 352 20.17 -11.86 -4.45
C LEU A 352 20.14 -11.75 -5.99
N ALA A 353 20.30 -12.88 -6.70
CA ALA A 353 20.31 -12.91 -8.16
C ALA A 353 19.00 -12.45 -8.81
N HIS A 354 17.87 -12.59 -8.11
CA HIS A 354 16.54 -12.19 -8.59
C HIS A 354 16.06 -10.84 -8.01
N GLY A 355 16.92 -10.10 -7.31
CA GLY A 355 16.63 -8.75 -6.81
C GLY A 355 15.86 -8.70 -5.48
N HIS A 356 15.65 -9.85 -4.82
CA HIS A 356 15.01 -9.96 -3.49
C HIS A 356 16.00 -9.71 -2.34
N VAL A 357 16.75 -8.61 -2.42
CA VAL A 357 17.90 -8.33 -1.54
C VAL A 357 17.52 -8.25 -0.06
N GLN A 358 16.38 -7.63 0.29
CA GLN A 358 15.95 -7.50 1.69
C GLN A 358 15.63 -8.86 2.33
N GLU A 359 14.99 -9.75 1.58
CA GLU A 359 14.68 -11.10 2.05
C GLU A 359 15.97 -11.89 2.27
N ALA A 360 16.95 -11.75 1.36
CA ALA A 360 18.27 -12.34 1.52
C ALA A 360 18.98 -11.80 2.79
N ILE A 361 19.01 -10.47 2.99
CA ILE A 361 19.62 -9.86 4.19
C ILE A 361 18.94 -10.35 5.47
N ALA A 362 17.60 -10.45 5.49
CA ALA A 362 16.88 -10.99 6.64
C ALA A 362 17.28 -12.44 6.96
N GLN A 363 17.57 -13.26 5.95
CA GLN A 363 18.10 -14.61 6.16
C GLN A 363 19.53 -14.60 6.70
N ILE A 364 20.40 -13.74 6.17
CA ILE A 364 21.81 -13.62 6.56
C ILE A 364 21.93 -13.14 8.01
N VAL A 365 21.17 -12.11 8.39
CA VAL A 365 21.15 -11.56 9.76
C VAL A 365 20.67 -12.62 10.77
N ARG A 366 19.66 -13.43 10.43
CA ARG A 366 19.17 -14.51 11.31
C ARG A 366 20.23 -15.58 11.62
N GLN A 367 21.12 -15.88 10.66
CA GLN A 367 22.21 -16.84 10.84
C GLN A 367 23.52 -16.19 11.31
N THR A 368 23.54 -14.86 11.51
CA THR A 368 24.71 -14.10 11.99
C THR A 368 25.97 -14.24 11.13
N ASP A 369 25.83 -14.47 9.82
CA ASP A 369 26.95 -14.50 8.87
C ASP A 369 27.38 -13.07 8.48
N TRP A 370 28.11 -12.42 9.39
CA TRP A 370 28.54 -11.03 9.23
C TRP A 370 29.45 -10.78 8.01
N PRO A 371 30.42 -11.66 7.67
CA PRO A 371 31.19 -11.51 6.44
C PRO A 371 30.34 -11.54 5.18
N TRP A 372 29.29 -12.38 5.13
CA TRP A 372 28.38 -12.37 3.98
C TRP A 372 27.51 -11.11 3.95
N LEU A 373 26.97 -10.67 5.09
CA LEU A 373 26.21 -9.43 5.19
C LEU A 373 27.02 -8.22 4.71
N ALA A 374 28.29 -8.12 5.14
CA ALA A 374 29.20 -7.07 4.73
C ALA A 374 29.38 -7.02 3.20
N ARG A 375 29.55 -8.17 2.54
CA ARG A 375 29.64 -8.26 1.07
C ARG A 375 28.34 -7.82 0.39
N VAL A 376 27.20 -8.31 0.86
CA VAL A 376 25.88 -7.97 0.31
C VAL A 376 25.57 -6.48 0.45
N LEU A 377 25.89 -5.88 1.60
CA LEU A 377 25.71 -4.44 1.80
C LEU A 377 26.66 -3.62 0.92
N ALA A 378 27.91 -4.04 0.76
CA ALA A 378 28.85 -3.35 -0.13
C ALA A 378 28.39 -3.37 -1.60
N GLU A 379 27.80 -4.47 -2.07
CA GLU A 379 27.35 -4.64 -3.45
C GLU A 379 25.97 -4.03 -3.72
N HIS A 380 25.00 -4.21 -2.82
CA HIS A 380 23.60 -3.85 -3.05
C HIS A 380 23.08 -2.70 -2.17
N GLY A 381 23.85 -2.27 -1.16
CA GLY A 381 23.41 -1.27 -0.19
C GLY A 381 23.05 0.08 -0.81
N ASN A 382 23.80 0.53 -1.83
CA ASN A 382 23.54 1.80 -2.50
C ASN A 382 22.15 1.79 -3.19
N ASN A 383 21.80 0.69 -3.86
CA ASN A 383 20.48 0.52 -4.48
C ASN A 383 19.37 0.46 -3.41
N LEU A 384 19.60 -0.17 -2.27
CA LEU A 384 18.66 -0.20 -1.15
C LEU A 384 18.39 1.21 -0.60
N ILE A 385 19.43 2.01 -0.39
CA ILE A 385 19.30 3.41 0.05
C ILE A 385 18.44 4.20 -0.94
N HIS A 386 18.74 4.12 -2.24
CA HIS A 386 17.96 4.81 -3.28
C HIS A 386 16.53 4.27 -3.44
N GLY A 387 16.29 3.01 -3.06
CA GLY A 387 14.97 2.39 -2.93
C GLY A 387 14.18 2.82 -1.69
N GLY A 388 14.76 3.65 -0.81
CA GLY A 388 14.12 4.16 0.40
C GLY A 388 14.49 3.41 1.69
N TYR A 389 15.35 2.38 1.62
CA TYR A 389 15.71 1.52 2.75
C TYR A 389 16.94 2.02 3.53
N HIS A 390 17.17 3.34 3.56
CA HIS A 390 18.34 3.92 4.20
C HIS A 390 18.39 3.69 5.72
N LEU A 391 17.24 3.69 6.42
CA LEU A 391 17.19 3.39 7.85
C LEU A 391 17.54 1.91 8.15
N PRO A 392 16.89 0.89 7.51
CA PRO A 392 17.31 -0.50 7.66
C PRO A 392 18.78 -0.74 7.33
N VAL A 393 19.32 -0.07 6.30
CA VAL A 393 20.74 -0.18 5.94
C VAL A 393 21.65 0.34 7.07
N LEU A 394 21.30 1.45 7.72
CA LEU A 394 22.04 1.94 8.89
C LEU A 394 21.95 0.94 10.05
N ASP A 395 20.77 0.37 10.32
CA ASP A 395 20.59 -0.64 11.37
C ASP A 395 21.44 -1.90 11.11
N TRP A 396 21.52 -2.35 9.85
CA TRP A 396 22.37 -3.49 9.46
C TRP A 396 23.86 -3.18 9.55
N LEU A 397 24.28 -1.95 9.20
CA LEU A 397 25.65 -1.49 9.37
C LEU A 397 26.05 -1.40 10.85
N ASP A 398 25.12 -1.01 11.72
CA ASP A 398 25.36 -0.93 13.16
C ASP A 398 25.36 -2.31 13.84
N ALA A 399 24.67 -3.30 13.27
CA ALA A 399 24.71 -4.69 13.69
C ALA A 399 26.03 -5.41 13.32
N LEU A 400 26.75 -4.94 12.29
CA LEU A 400 28.04 -5.51 11.90
C LEU A 400 29.13 -5.24 12.96
N PRO A 401 30.08 -6.17 13.15
CA PRO A 401 31.30 -5.90 13.89
C PRO A 401 32.00 -4.63 13.37
N GLN A 402 32.30 -3.68 14.26
CA GLN A 402 32.85 -2.38 13.86
C GLN A 402 34.18 -2.46 13.12
N SER A 403 34.97 -3.52 13.32
CA SER A 403 36.19 -3.78 12.54
C SER A 403 35.89 -4.00 11.05
N LEU A 404 34.84 -4.75 10.71
CA LEU A 404 34.45 -4.99 9.31
C LEU A 404 33.97 -3.71 8.62
N VAL A 405 33.36 -2.79 9.35
CA VAL A 405 32.84 -1.53 8.80
C VAL A 405 33.97 -0.50 8.69
N ASN A 406 34.82 -0.37 9.71
CA ASN A 406 35.90 0.63 9.75
C ASN A 406 37.02 0.36 8.75
N ASP A 407 37.31 -0.92 8.47
CA ASP A 407 38.37 -1.28 7.54
C ASP A 407 37.89 -1.35 6.07
N ASN A 408 36.58 -1.17 5.81
CA ASN A 408 35.98 -1.27 4.49
C ASN A 408 35.49 0.10 3.97
N PRO A 409 36.19 0.71 3.00
CA PRO A 409 35.81 2.02 2.43
C PRO A 409 34.38 2.05 1.86
N GLN A 410 33.93 0.98 1.22
CA GLN A 410 32.60 0.92 0.60
C GLN A 410 31.49 0.96 1.65
N LEU A 411 31.66 0.28 2.79
CA LEU A 411 30.70 0.30 3.88
C LEU A 411 30.68 1.65 4.62
N GLN A 412 31.82 2.33 4.73
CA GLN A 412 31.88 3.71 5.24
C GLN A 412 31.13 4.67 4.32
N MET A 413 31.36 4.59 3.00
CA MET A 413 30.62 5.41 2.04
C MET A 413 29.12 5.10 2.06
N LEU A 414 28.75 3.84 2.22
CA LEU A 414 27.36 3.43 2.39
C LEU A 414 26.72 4.04 3.65
N ARG A 415 27.45 4.07 4.77
CA ARG A 415 27.02 4.75 6.01
C ARG A 415 26.82 6.24 5.78
N ILE A 416 27.74 6.90 5.07
CA ILE A 416 27.66 8.33 4.72
C ILE A 416 26.40 8.62 3.90
N TRP A 417 26.12 7.82 2.85
CA TRP A 417 24.87 7.93 2.09
C TRP A 417 23.63 7.69 2.96
N GLY A 418 23.65 6.67 3.81
CA GLY A 418 22.53 6.34 4.69
C GLY A 418 22.20 7.49 5.64
N LEU A 419 23.24 8.11 6.23
CA LEU A 419 23.09 9.27 7.13
C LEU A 419 22.63 10.52 6.38
N PHE A 420 23.12 10.75 5.16
CA PHE A 420 22.65 11.84 4.32
C PHE A 420 21.15 11.75 4.04
N PHE A 421 20.66 10.58 3.59
CA PHE A 421 19.23 10.38 3.34
C PHE A 421 18.39 10.33 4.63
N ALA A 422 18.99 9.95 5.76
CA ALA A 422 18.37 10.08 7.09
C ALA A 422 18.38 11.52 7.64
N ASN A 423 18.86 12.50 6.85
CA ASN A 423 19.00 13.91 7.22
C ASN A 423 19.87 14.14 8.48
N ARG A 424 20.91 13.31 8.68
CA ARG A 424 21.90 13.42 9.77
C ARG A 424 23.20 14.05 9.26
N VAL A 425 23.07 15.21 8.62
CA VAL A 425 24.13 15.88 7.85
C VAL A 425 25.31 16.35 8.73
N ASP A 426 25.05 16.73 9.98
CA ASP A 426 26.05 17.25 10.92
C ASP A 426 27.21 16.27 11.19
N THR A 427 26.95 14.97 11.03
CA THR A 427 27.95 13.91 11.26
C THR A 427 28.78 13.54 10.03
N LEU A 428 28.49 14.11 8.86
CA LEU A 428 29.09 13.66 7.59
C LEU A 428 30.53 14.16 7.39
N GLU A 429 30.85 15.40 7.78
CA GLU A 429 32.18 15.98 7.54
C GLU A 429 33.31 15.15 8.17
N PRO A 430 33.24 14.75 9.47
CA PRO A 430 34.27 13.92 10.07
C PRO A 430 34.38 12.53 9.42
N LEU A 431 33.26 11.95 8.97
CA LEU A 431 33.23 10.64 8.31
C LEU A 431 33.86 10.69 6.91
N LEU A 432 33.58 11.76 6.14
CA LEU A 432 34.18 11.97 4.83
C LEU A 432 35.70 12.12 4.95
N SER A 433 36.20 12.93 5.89
CA SER A 433 37.64 13.07 6.12
C SER A 433 38.30 11.76 6.58
N ALA A 434 37.65 11.00 7.46
CA ALA A 434 38.17 9.71 7.89
C ALA A 434 38.23 8.69 6.73
N LEU A 435 37.27 8.73 5.81
CA LEU A 435 37.25 7.89 4.62
C LEU A 435 38.35 8.27 3.62
N GLU A 436 38.58 9.56 3.40
CA GLU A 436 39.69 10.05 2.56
C GLU A 436 41.05 9.60 3.13
N ASP A 437 41.28 9.77 4.44
CA ASP A 437 42.50 9.31 5.11
C ASP A 437 42.70 7.79 4.95
N LEU A 438 41.62 7.02 4.97
CA LEU A 438 41.65 5.57 4.82
C LEU A 438 42.01 5.17 3.37
N LEU A 439 41.42 5.85 2.38
CA LEU A 439 41.76 5.63 0.97
C LEU A 439 43.22 5.99 0.69
N ASP A 440 43.72 7.12 1.20
CA ASP A 440 45.11 7.55 1.03
C ASP A 440 46.11 6.51 1.57
N ARG A 441 45.81 5.90 2.73
CA ARG A 441 46.63 4.81 3.29
C ARG A 441 46.62 3.57 2.41
N GLN A 442 45.45 3.16 1.91
CA GLN A 442 45.34 1.98 1.04
C GLN A 442 46.05 2.17 -0.31
N VAL A 443 46.02 3.39 -0.88
CA VAL A 443 46.78 3.72 -2.08
C VAL A 443 48.29 3.67 -1.81
N ALA A 444 48.74 4.22 -0.67
CA ALA A 444 50.15 4.17 -0.27
C ALA A 444 50.68 2.73 -0.09
N ASP A 445 49.83 1.82 0.40
CA ASP A 445 50.15 0.40 0.62
C ASP A 445 50.08 -0.45 -0.67
N SER A 446 49.95 0.16 -1.85
CA SER A 446 49.93 -0.50 -3.17
C SER A 446 48.82 -1.56 -3.33
N HIS A 447 47.65 -1.31 -2.74
CA HIS A 447 46.48 -2.19 -2.94
C HIS A 447 46.02 -2.19 -4.42
N PRO A 448 45.64 -3.34 -5.00
CA PRO A 448 45.36 -3.47 -6.44
C PRO A 448 44.08 -2.80 -6.96
N ASP A 449 43.30 -2.08 -6.13
CA ASP A 449 41.98 -1.54 -6.48
C ASP A 449 41.97 -0.01 -6.69
N ALA A 450 42.77 0.48 -7.65
CA ALA A 450 42.83 1.89 -7.99
C ALA A 450 41.52 2.42 -8.62
N GLU A 451 40.77 1.56 -9.32
CA GLU A 451 39.50 1.93 -9.96
C GLU A 451 38.38 2.10 -8.92
N GLY A 452 38.29 1.22 -7.91
CA GLY A 452 37.37 1.35 -6.78
C GLY A 452 37.64 2.60 -5.93
N ALA A 453 38.92 2.92 -5.69
CA ALA A 453 39.31 4.13 -4.96
C ALA A 453 38.92 5.43 -5.70
N LEU A 454 39.12 5.50 -7.02
CA LEU A 454 38.67 6.62 -7.86
C LEU A 454 37.15 6.77 -7.85
N GLY A 455 36.45 5.65 -7.86
CA GLY A 455 34.99 5.60 -7.75
C GLY A 455 34.47 6.22 -6.46
N LEU A 456 35.04 5.80 -5.31
CA LEU A 456 34.71 6.36 -4.00
C LEU A 456 35.08 7.84 -3.91
N GLN A 457 36.18 8.27 -4.51
CA GLN A 457 36.55 9.69 -4.55
C GLN A 457 35.51 10.55 -5.28
N SER A 458 34.90 10.03 -6.35
CA SER A 458 33.78 10.69 -7.03
C SER A 458 32.54 10.79 -6.14
N GLU A 459 32.23 9.73 -5.37
CA GLU A 459 31.12 9.73 -4.41
C GLU A 459 31.34 10.71 -3.25
N ILE A 460 32.56 10.77 -2.70
CA ILE A 460 32.98 11.72 -1.67
C ILE A 460 32.84 13.16 -2.19
N SER A 461 33.36 13.44 -3.39
CA SER A 461 33.27 14.76 -4.01
C SER A 461 31.83 15.19 -4.25
N LEU A 462 30.97 14.25 -4.68
CA LEU A 462 29.54 14.49 -4.83
C LEU A 462 28.88 14.81 -3.48
N MET A 463 29.18 14.06 -2.43
CA MET A 463 28.64 14.31 -1.09
C MET A 463 29.12 15.66 -0.52
N ARG A 464 30.40 16.00 -0.72
CA ARG A 464 30.95 17.33 -0.38
C ARG A 464 30.24 18.45 -1.15
N SER A 465 29.85 18.23 -2.41
CA SER A 465 29.06 19.21 -3.15
C SER A 465 27.68 19.45 -2.50
N TYR A 466 27.03 18.41 -1.96
CA TYR A 466 25.77 18.55 -1.24
C TYR A 466 25.96 19.29 0.10
N LEU A 467 27.03 19.00 0.85
CA LEU A 467 27.39 19.75 2.07
C LEU A 467 27.71 21.23 1.80
N ALA A 468 28.34 21.53 0.66
CA ALA A 468 28.59 22.90 0.26
C ALA A 468 27.28 23.67 0.03
N ARG A 469 26.27 23.02 -0.59
CA ARG A 469 24.93 23.62 -0.77
C ARG A 469 24.25 23.93 0.56
N THR A 470 24.30 23.02 1.53
CA THR A 470 23.69 23.27 2.84
C THR A 470 24.34 24.44 3.57
N ARG A 471 25.64 24.67 3.35
CA ARG A 471 26.39 25.84 3.88
C ARG A 471 26.24 27.12 3.04
N SER A 472 25.42 27.09 1.98
CA SER A 472 25.30 28.19 1.01
C SER A 472 26.64 28.59 0.35
N ASP A 473 27.56 27.64 0.19
CA ASP A 473 28.79 27.80 -0.59
C ASP A 473 28.57 27.34 -2.04
N ASP A 474 27.81 28.14 -2.77
CA ASP A 474 27.37 27.84 -4.15
C ASP A 474 28.54 27.65 -5.11
N LYS A 475 29.68 28.31 -4.84
CA LYS A 475 30.88 28.18 -5.66
C LYS A 475 31.51 26.80 -5.51
N SER A 476 31.79 26.38 -4.27
CA SER A 476 32.36 25.06 -4.03
C SER A 476 31.41 23.96 -4.47
N ALA A 477 30.09 24.12 -4.24
CA ALA A 477 29.07 23.20 -4.72
C ALA A 477 29.14 22.99 -6.25
N ALA A 478 29.16 24.08 -7.01
CA ALA A 478 29.20 24.03 -8.47
C ALA A 478 30.54 23.49 -9.00
N ASP A 479 31.66 23.89 -8.40
CA ASP A 479 33.00 23.44 -8.82
C ASP A 479 33.16 21.93 -8.60
N LEU A 480 32.75 21.41 -7.44
CA LEU A 480 32.77 19.98 -7.12
C LEU A 480 31.81 19.18 -8.03
N THR A 481 30.59 19.67 -8.26
CA THR A 481 29.61 18.98 -9.13
C THR A 481 30.12 18.86 -10.55
N ARG A 482 30.76 19.91 -11.09
CA ARG A 482 31.38 19.88 -12.42
C ARG A 482 32.61 19.00 -12.48
N GLN A 483 33.39 18.94 -11.39
CA GLN A 483 34.51 18.02 -11.29
C GLN A 483 34.02 16.57 -11.40
N VAL A 484 33.03 16.18 -10.58
CA VAL A 484 32.41 14.85 -10.64
C VAL A 484 31.89 14.58 -12.05
N LEU A 485 31.21 15.54 -12.69
CA LEU A 485 30.71 15.36 -14.07
C LEU A 485 31.82 15.05 -15.10
N ARG A 486 33.02 15.61 -14.95
CA ARG A 486 34.16 15.31 -15.83
C ARG A 486 34.75 13.91 -15.57
N GLU A 487 34.68 13.45 -14.33
CA GLU A 487 35.27 12.18 -13.90
C GLU A 487 34.33 10.99 -14.16
N ILE A 488 33.00 11.17 -14.05
CA ILE A 488 32.00 10.07 -14.14
C ILE A 488 31.88 9.43 -15.52
N ASP A 489 32.37 10.05 -16.59
CA ASP A 489 32.45 9.39 -17.91
C ASP A 489 33.56 8.33 -17.96
N HIS A 490 34.48 8.37 -16.99
CA HIS A 490 35.60 7.45 -16.84
C HIS A 490 35.41 6.44 -15.70
N THR A 491 34.30 6.53 -14.94
CA THR A 491 33.96 5.58 -13.87
C THR A 491 32.78 4.70 -14.27
N ARG A 492 32.72 3.47 -13.75
CA ARG A 492 31.59 2.54 -13.96
C ARG A 492 30.41 2.78 -13.02
N ILE A 493 30.44 3.84 -12.19
CA ILE A 493 29.48 4.05 -11.11
C ILE A 493 28.25 4.81 -11.62
N PRO A 494 27.02 4.36 -11.28
CA PRO A 494 25.77 5.01 -11.67
C PRO A 494 25.50 6.30 -10.85
N LEU A 495 26.33 7.33 -11.02
CA LEU A 495 26.18 8.62 -10.36
C LEU A 495 25.60 9.70 -11.28
N LYS A 496 25.40 9.43 -12.57
CA LYS A 496 25.04 10.48 -13.54
C LYS A 496 23.72 11.14 -13.15
N SER A 497 22.72 10.36 -12.76
CA SER A 497 21.41 10.91 -12.38
C SER A 497 21.50 11.91 -11.22
N VAL A 498 22.24 11.57 -10.17
CA VAL A 498 22.38 12.39 -8.95
C VAL A 498 23.28 13.60 -9.19
N THR A 499 24.32 13.47 -10.01
CA THR A 499 25.19 14.59 -10.41
C THR A 499 24.44 15.61 -11.27
N TYR A 500 23.68 15.15 -12.27
CA TYR A 500 22.83 16.04 -13.07
C TYR A 500 21.71 16.69 -12.25
N TYR A 501 21.15 15.98 -11.25
CA TYR A 501 20.21 16.58 -10.31
C TYR A 501 20.85 17.71 -9.51
N GLY A 502 22.06 17.51 -8.97
CA GLY A 502 22.83 18.57 -8.30
C GLY A 502 23.10 19.78 -9.20
N LEU A 503 23.45 19.55 -10.47
CA LEU A 503 23.63 20.62 -11.44
C LEU A 503 22.32 21.38 -11.71
N GLY A 504 21.19 20.66 -11.80
CA GLY A 504 19.86 21.26 -11.90
C GLY A 504 19.51 22.13 -10.71
N LEU A 505 19.87 21.72 -9.48
CA LEU A 505 19.72 22.54 -8.27
C LEU A 505 20.56 23.82 -8.33
N ASP A 506 21.81 23.72 -8.81
CA ASP A 506 22.71 24.89 -8.91
C ASP A 506 22.20 25.91 -9.92
N TYR A 507 21.74 25.44 -11.09
CA TYR A 507 21.17 26.31 -12.12
C TYR A 507 19.84 26.92 -11.68
N TYR A 508 18.98 26.13 -11.04
CA TYR A 508 17.74 26.63 -10.45
C TYR A 508 18.02 27.70 -9.40
N GLY A 509 18.97 27.47 -8.50
CA GLY A 509 19.40 28.43 -7.48
C GLY A 509 19.91 29.76 -8.04
N LYS A 510 20.47 29.76 -9.26
CA LYS A 510 20.91 30.97 -9.97
C LYS A 510 19.84 31.62 -10.84
N GLY A 511 18.67 30.98 -11.01
CA GLY A 511 17.62 31.41 -11.93
C GLY A 511 17.93 31.12 -13.41
N GLU A 512 18.91 30.26 -13.70
CA GLU A 512 19.26 29.81 -15.06
C GLU A 512 18.32 28.66 -15.46
N LEU A 513 17.04 28.97 -15.71
CA LEU A 513 15.97 27.95 -15.82
C LEU A 513 16.13 27.01 -17.01
N THR A 514 16.62 27.49 -18.15
CA THR A 514 16.80 26.65 -19.35
C THR A 514 17.88 25.60 -19.12
N GLU A 515 19.01 26.01 -18.55
CA GLU A 515 20.12 25.12 -18.18
C GLU A 515 19.70 24.15 -17.05
N ALA A 516 18.86 24.60 -16.13
CA ALA A 516 18.27 23.74 -15.10
C ALA A 516 17.37 22.67 -15.71
N GLU A 517 16.52 23.01 -16.68
CA GLU A 517 15.66 22.05 -17.38
C GLU A 517 16.47 20.98 -18.11
N ASP A 518 17.49 21.38 -18.88
CA ASP A 518 18.38 20.45 -19.60
C ASP A 518 19.10 19.48 -18.65
N ALA A 519 19.59 20.01 -17.51
CA ALA A 519 20.24 19.20 -16.48
C ALA A 519 19.26 18.23 -15.81
N LEU A 520 18.05 18.69 -15.44
CA LEU A 520 17.05 17.84 -14.78
C LEU A 520 16.47 16.78 -15.73
N GLN A 521 16.31 17.09 -17.01
CA GLN A 521 15.89 16.12 -18.01
C GLN A 521 16.95 15.04 -18.21
N SER A 522 18.24 15.43 -18.20
CA SER A 522 19.36 14.48 -18.16
C SER A 522 19.33 13.63 -16.88
N ALA A 523 19.06 14.23 -15.73
CA ALA A 523 18.95 13.53 -14.45
C ALA A 523 17.83 12.47 -14.46
N VAL A 524 16.65 12.81 -15.00
CA VAL A 524 15.53 11.87 -15.19
C VAL A 524 15.94 10.72 -16.11
N ARG A 525 16.51 11.01 -17.28
CA ARG A 525 16.94 9.99 -18.25
C ARG A 525 17.96 9.03 -17.65
N TYR A 526 19.02 9.55 -17.03
CA TYR A 526 20.02 8.69 -16.40
C TYR A 526 19.44 7.95 -15.19
N GLY A 527 18.54 8.57 -14.40
CA GLY A 527 17.91 7.90 -13.26
C GLY A 527 17.04 6.72 -13.67
N GLN A 528 16.43 6.77 -14.85
CA GLN A 528 15.70 5.64 -15.42
C GLN A 528 16.64 4.50 -15.85
N VAL A 529 17.78 4.83 -16.46
CA VAL A 529 18.81 3.86 -16.85
C VAL A 529 19.50 3.23 -15.64
N GLU A 530 19.77 4.03 -14.61
CA GLU A 530 20.42 3.62 -13.36
C GLU A 530 19.44 2.99 -12.37
N HIS A 531 18.15 2.88 -12.71
CA HIS A 531 17.10 2.29 -11.85
C HIS A 531 16.97 2.98 -10.48
N LYS A 532 17.03 4.33 -10.45
CA LYS A 532 16.95 5.16 -9.24
C LYS A 532 15.62 5.94 -9.15
N PRO A 533 14.53 5.32 -8.67
CA PRO A 533 13.19 5.93 -8.72
C PRO A 533 13.05 7.20 -7.87
N SER A 534 13.74 7.28 -6.73
CA SER A 534 13.76 8.48 -5.86
C SER A 534 14.36 9.70 -6.57
N THR A 535 15.49 9.51 -7.26
CA THR A 535 16.13 10.55 -8.07
C THR A 535 15.24 10.97 -9.23
N VAL A 536 14.67 10.02 -9.97
CA VAL A 536 13.75 10.30 -11.10
C VAL A 536 12.55 11.14 -10.64
N LEU A 537 11.93 10.79 -9.51
CA LEU A 537 10.80 11.53 -8.94
C LEU A 537 11.19 12.93 -8.43
N SER A 538 12.39 13.10 -7.89
CA SER A 538 12.86 14.38 -7.36
C SER A 538 13.25 15.33 -8.49
N SER A 539 14.07 14.86 -9.44
CA SER A 539 14.48 15.61 -10.63
C SER A 539 13.28 15.98 -11.49
N GLY A 540 12.37 15.04 -11.70
CA GLY A 540 11.13 15.25 -12.44
C GLY A 540 10.18 16.24 -11.78
N GLY A 541 10.05 16.17 -10.47
CA GLY A 541 9.22 17.09 -9.70
C GLY A 541 9.74 18.52 -9.79
N LEU A 542 11.05 18.72 -9.65
CA LEU A 542 11.68 20.04 -9.78
C LEU A 542 11.62 20.55 -11.23
N LEU A 543 11.81 19.68 -12.22
CA LEU A 543 11.63 20.02 -13.63
C LEU A 543 10.21 20.55 -13.88
N ALA A 544 9.20 19.82 -13.41
CA ALA A 544 7.80 20.25 -13.52
C ALA A 544 7.52 21.54 -12.73
N TRP A 545 8.19 21.77 -11.60
CA TRP A 545 8.10 23.02 -10.85
C TRP A 545 8.63 24.21 -11.66
N ILE A 546 9.74 24.03 -12.38
CA ILE A 546 10.31 25.05 -13.26
C ILE A 546 9.36 25.33 -14.44
N GLN A 547 8.91 24.29 -15.14
CA GLN A 547 7.95 24.39 -16.24
C GLN A 547 6.65 25.10 -15.81
N TYR A 548 6.15 24.78 -14.62
CA TYR A 548 5.00 25.47 -14.03
C TYR A 548 5.25 26.99 -13.86
N ASN A 549 6.39 27.39 -13.31
CA ASN A 549 6.72 28.81 -13.13
C ASN A 549 6.96 29.54 -14.46
N ARG A 550 7.42 28.82 -15.50
CA ARG A 550 7.52 29.32 -16.89
C ARG A 550 6.17 29.45 -17.60
N GLY A 551 5.09 28.92 -17.03
CA GLY A 551 3.75 28.95 -17.65
C GLY A 551 3.43 27.73 -18.53
N ASP A 552 4.33 26.75 -18.62
CA ASP A 552 4.15 25.54 -19.41
C ASP A 552 3.40 24.46 -18.59
N ILE A 553 2.19 24.79 -18.10
CA ILE A 553 1.45 23.94 -17.14
C ILE A 553 1.15 22.55 -17.70
N ASP A 554 0.77 22.45 -18.98
CA ASP A 554 0.47 21.15 -19.61
C ASP A 554 1.73 20.28 -19.71
N LEU A 555 2.88 20.87 -20.04
CA LEU A 555 4.17 20.17 -20.07
C LEU A 555 4.58 19.70 -18.66
N ALA A 556 4.33 20.53 -17.64
CA ALA A 556 4.57 20.16 -16.24
C ALA A 556 3.70 18.97 -15.80
N LEU A 557 2.43 18.94 -16.20
CA LEU A 557 1.52 17.81 -15.95
C LEU A 557 1.95 16.54 -16.67
N GLU A 558 2.34 16.65 -17.94
CA GLU A 558 2.86 15.54 -18.74
C GLU A 558 4.12 14.96 -18.10
N THR A 559 5.09 15.81 -17.76
CA THR A 559 6.33 15.43 -17.05
C THR A 559 6.03 14.67 -15.76
N CYS A 560 5.10 15.18 -14.94
CA CYS A 560 4.70 14.50 -13.70
C CYS A 560 4.05 13.14 -13.98
N THR A 561 3.20 13.07 -15.00
CA THR A 561 2.45 11.87 -15.37
C THR A 561 3.36 10.77 -15.90
N ASP A 562 4.25 11.09 -16.82
CA ASP A 562 5.17 10.14 -17.45
C ASP A 562 6.13 9.52 -16.43
N ILE A 563 6.67 10.37 -15.56
CA ILE A 563 7.55 9.92 -14.48
C ILE A 563 6.81 9.03 -13.51
N ARG A 564 5.56 9.38 -13.17
CA ARG A 564 4.74 8.56 -12.29
C ARG A 564 4.41 7.21 -12.93
N GLN A 565 4.07 7.18 -14.22
CA GLN A 565 3.83 5.94 -14.96
C GLN A 565 5.07 5.05 -15.00
N TRP A 566 6.25 5.63 -15.21
CA TRP A 566 7.50 4.87 -15.19
C TRP A 566 7.76 4.23 -13.82
N VAL A 567 7.59 4.98 -12.73
CA VAL A 567 7.76 4.44 -11.37
C VAL A 567 6.72 3.36 -11.07
N ASP A 568 5.44 3.62 -11.35
CA ASP A 568 4.37 2.67 -11.06
C ASP A 568 4.51 1.40 -11.93
N LYS A 569 5.12 1.48 -13.13
CA LYS A 569 5.39 0.30 -13.98
C LYS A 569 6.50 -0.60 -13.43
N HIS A 570 7.53 -0.02 -12.81
CA HIS A 570 8.75 -0.74 -12.42
C HIS A 570 8.87 -1.00 -10.92
N TYR A 571 8.15 -0.25 -10.08
CA TYR A 571 8.30 -0.27 -8.61
C TYR A 571 6.97 -0.21 -7.85
N ALA A 572 5.83 -0.52 -8.51
CA ALA A 572 4.56 -0.65 -7.79
C ALA A 572 4.45 -2.03 -7.13
N ASP A 573 4.78 -2.11 -5.85
CA ASP A 573 4.40 -3.21 -4.99
C ASP A 573 3.14 -2.81 -4.19
N PRO A 574 1.98 -3.44 -4.41
CA PRO A 574 0.74 -3.15 -3.66
C PRO A 574 0.87 -3.38 -2.15
N SER A 575 1.87 -4.16 -1.71
CA SER A 575 2.14 -4.42 -0.30
C SER A 575 3.00 -3.33 0.37
N GLN A 576 3.58 -2.41 -0.40
CA GLN A 576 4.46 -1.36 0.11
C GLN A 576 3.84 0.04 -0.01
N PRO A 577 4.22 0.99 0.87
CA PRO A 577 3.84 2.38 0.73
C PRO A 577 4.30 2.97 -0.61
N ARG A 578 3.45 3.77 -1.25
CA ARG A 578 3.78 4.41 -2.53
C ARG A 578 4.91 5.43 -2.35
N LEU A 579 5.90 5.40 -3.23
CA LEU A 579 6.97 6.40 -3.26
C LEU A 579 6.41 7.79 -3.59
N ILE A 580 6.55 8.73 -2.64
CA ILE A 580 6.03 10.10 -2.73
C ILE A 580 7.22 11.06 -2.86
N SER A 581 7.16 11.96 -3.84
CA SER A 581 8.13 13.06 -3.99
C SER A 581 7.51 14.37 -3.55
N CYS A 582 8.24 15.11 -2.71
CA CYS A 582 7.84 16.43 -2.23
C CYS A 582 7.66 17.42 -3.39
N TRP A 583 8.67 17.53 -4.26
CA TRP A 583 8.60 18.41 -5.44
C TRP A 583 7.41 18.07 -6.34
N GLN A 584 7.26 16.80 -6.72
CA GLN A 584 6.21 16.41 -7.66
C GLN A 584 4.80 16.69 -7.10
N ASN A 585 4.54 16.32 -5.84
CA ASN A 585 3.21 16.56 -5.25
C ASN A 585 2.96 18.04 -4.97
N SER A 586 4.00 18.81 -4.60
CA SER A 586 3.90 20.26 -4.44
C SER A 586 3.57 20.96 -5.77
N THR A 587 4.23 20.56 -6.86
CA THR A 587 3.92 21.04 -8.22
C THR A 587 2.50 20.68 -8.63
N LEU A 588 2.07 19.43 -8.45
CA LEU A 588 0.71 19.00 -8.79
C LEU A 588 -0.35 19.75 -7.97
N CYS A 589 -0.09 19.98 -6.68
CA CYS A 589 -0.94 20.81 -5.82
C CYS A 589 -1.08 22.23 -6.40
N GLU A 590 0.03 22.88 -6.74
CA GLU A 590 0.04 24.23 -7.33
C GLU A 590 -0.64 24.30 -8.70
N ILE A 591 -0.43 23.31 -9.58
CA ILE A 591 -1.10 23.24 -10.88
C ILE A 591 -2.61 23.09 -10.73
N HIS A 592 -3.06 22.13 -9.91
CA HIS A 592 -4.50 21.91 -9.71
C HIS A 592 -5.15 23.09 -8.98
N ARG A 593 -4.44 23.73 -8.06
CA ARG A 593 -4.87 25.00 -7.44
C ARG A 593 -5.07 26.08 -8.51
N GLU A 594 -4.09 26.33 -9.37
CA GLU A 594 -4.19 27.34 -10.45
C GLU A 594 -5.35 27.08 -11.42
N ARG A 595 -5.66 25.81 -11.67
CA ARG A 595 -6.80 25.39 -12.51
C ARG A 595 -8.15 25.40 -11.79
N ASN A 596 -8.20 25.87 -10.54
CA ASN A 596 -9.39 25.90 -9.70
C ASN A 596 -9.97 24.51 -9.38
N HIS A 597 -9.11 23.50 -9.24
CA HIS A 597 -9.47 22.13 -8.83
C HIS A 597 -8.99 21.86 -7.40
N SER A 598 -9.62 22.47 -6.39
CA SER A 598 -9.16 22.42 -4.99
C SER A 598 -9.10 21.01 -4.41
N GLU A 599 -10.08 20.16 -4.72
CA GLU A 599 -10.11 18.78 -4.24
C GLU A 599 -8.91 17.97 -4.74
N LEU A 600 -8.55 18.10 -6.03
CA LEU A 600 -7.37 17.46 -6.61
C LEU A 600 -6.08 18.00 -6.00
N ALA A 601 -6.01 19.32 -5.77
CA ALA A 601 -4.86 19.92 -5.08
C ALA A 601 -4.69 19.34 -3.66
N ALA A 602 -5.78 19.25 -2.89
CA ALA A 602 -5.79 18.66 -1.56
C ALA A 602 -5.40 17.18 -1.55
N MET A 603 -5.79 16.40 -2.58
CA MET A 603 -5.37 15.00 -2.72
C MET A 603 -3.85 14.85 -2.85
N HIS A 604 -3.18 15.75 -3.56
CA HIS A 604 -1.72 15.75 -3.70
C HIS A 604 -1.00 16.29 -2.46
N LEU A 605 -1.62 17.22 -1.73
CA LEU A 605 -1.07 17.75 -0.48
C LEU A 605 -1.14 16.74 0.68
N LYS A 606 -2.25 16.00 0.79
CA LYS A 606 -2.50 15.06 1.90
C LYS A 606 -1.31 14.16 2.28
N PRO A 607 -0.67 13.42 1.36
CA PRO A 607 0.47 12.57 1.71
C PRO A 607 1.67 13.35 2.25
N LEU A 608 1.83 14.62 1.88
CA LEU A 608 2.93 15.47 2.36
C LEU A 608 2.73 15.90 3.82
N LEU A 609 1.48 16.06 4.27
CA LEU A 609 1.17 16.44 5.65
C LEU A 609 1.56 15.35 6.65
N GLU A 610 1.41 14.07 6.28
CA GLU A 610 1.84 12.94 7.11
C GLU A 610 3.36 12.97 7.36
N HIS A 611 4.14 13.46 6.39
CA HIS A 611 5.58 13.65 6.57
C HIS A 611 5.87 14.79 7.56
N VAL A 612 5.17 15.92 7.46
CA VAL A 612 5.35 17.06 8.38
C VAL A 612 5.09 16.64 9.83
N GLU A 613 4.04 15.85 10.09
CA GLU A 613 3.71 15.36 11.43
C GLU A 613 4.77 14.41 12.02
N ARG A 614 5.42 13.61 11.17
CA ARG A 614 6.44 12.63 11.59
C ARG A 614 7.86 13.21 11.63
N GLY A 615 8.06 14.40 11.07
CA GLY A 615 9.34 15.05 10.89
C GLY A 615 9.84 14.98 9.44
N THR A 616 10.11 16.15 8.87
CA THR A 616 10.59 16.36 7.50
C THR A 616 11.94 17.07 7.47
N GLU A 617 12.70 16.85 6.40
CA GLU A 617 13.87 17.68 6.08
C GLU A 617 13.46 19.17 5.99
N PRO A 618 14.26 20.12 6.52
CA PRO A 618 13.86 21.53 6.62
C PRO A 618 13.43 22.18 5.29
N GLY A 619 14.14 21.93 4.19
CA GLY A 619 13.80 22.45 2.87
C GLY A 619 12.45 21.92 2.37
N GLN A 620 12.25 20.60 2.44
CA GLN A 620 10.97 19.97 2.12
C GLN A 620 9.85 20.51 3.01
N HIS A 621 10.10 20.70 4.30
CA HIS A 621 9.13 21.27 5.23
C HIS A 621 8.67 22.66 4.77
N VAL A 622 9.60 23.54 4.38
CA VAL A 622 9.28 24.88 3.87
C VAL A 622 8.41 24.80 2.61
N ILE A 623 8.73 23.93 1.66
CA ILE A 623 7.90 23.75 0.44
C ILE A 623 6.50 23.26 0.80
N ILE A 624 6.39 22.22 1.64
CA ILE A 624 5.09 21.61 1.99
C ILE A 624 4.20 22.64 2.67
N GLN A 625 4.75 23.39 3.62
CA GLN A 625 4.01 24.45 4.30
C GLN A 625 3.69 25.62 3.37
N TYR A 626 4.56 25.95 2.41
CA TYR A 626 4.28 26.94 1.37
C TYR A 626 3.05 26.55 0.53
N VAL A 627 3.02 25.35 -0.04
CA VAL A 627 1.89 24.89 -0.88
C VAL A 627 0.62 24.67 -0.06
N ARG A 628 0.75 24.23 1.20
CA ARG A 628 -0.38 24.15 2.15
C ARG A 628 -0.97 25.54 2.39
N GLY A 629 -0.11 26.51 2.70
CA GLY A 629 -0.51 27.89 2.94
C GLY A 629 -1.18 28.50 1.71
N HIS A 630 -0.65 28.20 0.52
CA HIS A 630 -1.21 28.70 -0.73
C HIS A 630 -2.59 28.10 -1.05
N LEU A 631 -2.77 26.80 -0.86
CA LEU A 631 -4.07 26.16 -1.03
C LEU A 631 -5.09 26.71 0.00
N ALA A 632 -4.70 26.82 1.27
CA ALA A 632 -5.55 27.41 2.31
C ALA A 632 -5.94 28.86 1.98
N PHE A 633 -5.01 29.65 1.41
CA PHE A 633 -5.28 30.99 0.93
C PHE A 633 -6.33 30.99 -0.21
N SER A 634 -6.20 30.12 -1.21
CA SER A 634 -7.18 29.98 -2.30
C SER A 634 -8.57 29.54 -1.81
N GLU A 635 -8.64 28.77 -0.72
CA GLU A 635 -9.89 28.32 -0.08
C GLU A 635 -10.51 29.36 0.87
N GLY A 636 -9.85 30.50 1.09
CA GLY A 636 -10.29 31.54 2.02
C GLY A 636 -10.03 31.22 3.49
N LYS A 637 -9.28 30.15 3.81
CA LYS A 637 -8.84 29.77 5.16
C LYS A 637 -7.60 30.57 5.55
N LEU A 638 -7.74 31.90 5.62
CA LEU A 638 -6.62 32.83 5.77
C LEU A 638 -5.79 32.61 7.04
N GLN A 639 -6.42 32.19 8.14
CA GLN A 639 -5.71 31.92 9.40
C GLN A 639 -4.80 30.68 9.27
N GLU A 640 -5.31 29.59 8.68
CA GLU A 640 -4.50 28.39 8.41
C GLU A 640 -3.36 28.70 7.42
N ALA A 641 -3.62 29.55 6.43
CA ALA A 641 -2.60 30.00 5.49
C ALA A 641 -1.46 30.76 6.20
N ILE A 642 -1.80 31.69 7.09
CA ILE A 642 -0.82 32.46 7.87
C ILE A 642 0.00 31.52 8.76
N GLU A 643 -0.63 30.62 9.49
CA GLU A 643 0.06 29.69 10.40
C GLU A 643 1.05 28.80 9.65
N ALA A 644 0.64 28.22 8.51
CA ALA A 644 1.52 27.40 7.68
C ALA A 644 2.72 28.22 7.15
N LEU A 645 2.50 29.43 6.66
CA LEU A 645 3.56 30.26 6.07
C LEU A 645 4.51 30.86 7.12
N GLU A 646 4.03 31.12 8.33
CA GLU A 646 4.88 31.50 9.46
C GLU A 646 5.78 30.35 9.90
N ASP A 647 5.24 29.12 9.95
CA ASP A 647 6.03 27.92 10.22
C ASP A 647 7.10 27.69 9.14
N ALA A 648 6.73 27.82 7.87
CA ALA A 648 7.65 27.77 6.73
C ALA A 648 8.77 28.83 6.87
N SER A 649 8.40 30.09 7.14
CA SER A 649 9.37 31.17 7.30
C SER A 649 10.27 30.97 8.52
N GLN A 650 9.75 30.44 9.62
CA GLN A 650 10.53 30.22 10.84
C GLN A 650 11.52 29.07 10.65
N THR A 651 11.09 27.97 10.04
CA THR A 651 11.95 26.81 9.75
C THR A 651 13.05 27.19 8.76
N GLY A 652 12.70 27.90 7.68
CA GLY A 652 13.66 28.38 6.69
C GLY A 652 14.76 29.28 7.28
N ARG A 653 14.43 30.11 8.27
CA ARG A 653 15.41 30.96 8.99
C ARG A 653 16.25 30.17 9.99
N LYS A 654 15.62 29.36 10.84
CA LYS A 654 16.32 28.65 11.94
C LYS A 654 17.22 27.52 11.47
N ARG A 655 16.90 26.89 10.34
CA ARG A 655 17.60 25.71 9.82
C ARG A 655 18.21 25.94 8.43
N ARG A 656 18.53 27.19 8.10
CA ARG A 656 19.07 27.57 6.79
C ARG A 656 20.27 26.72 6.37
N GLU A 657 21.18 26.45 7.30
CA GLU A 657 22.40 25.66 7.08
C GLU A 657 22.17 24.16 6.81
N GLN A 658 20.91 23.70 6.85
CA GLN A 658 20.51 22.32 6.58
C GLN A 658 19.74 22.19 5.25
N ILE A 659 19.45 23.30 4.58
CA ILE A 659 18.62 23.33 3.38
C ILE A 659 19.52 23.26 2.14
N VAL A 660 19.31 22.25 1.30
CA VAL A 660 20.15 21.94 0.12
C VAL A 660 19.80 22.77 -1.12
N PHE A 661 18.64 23.40 -1.14
CA PHE A 661 18.13 24.14 -2.29
C PHE A 661 17.39 25.39 -1.82
N GLU A 662 17.30 26.42 -2.65
CA GLU A 662 16.58 27.61 -2.21
C GLU A 662 15.05 27.39 -2.20
N PRO A 663 14.37 27.53 -1.05
CA PRO A 663 12.94 27.27 -0.96
C PRO A 663 12.11 28.48 -1.42
N PRO A 664 10.84 28.27 -1.80
CA PRO A 664 9.94 29.35 -2.21
C PRO A 664 9.84 30.49 -1.20
N ALA A 665 9.61 31.71 -1.71
CA ALA A 665 9.49 32.94 -0.92
C ALA A 665 8.22 32.96 -0.04
N SER A 666 8.23 32.22 1.07
CA SER A 666 7.08 32.08 1.98
C SER A 666 6.58 33.41 2.55
N THR A 667 7.49 34.36 2.81
CA THR A 667 7.12 35.70 3.30
C THR A 667 6.34 36.51 2.27
N ALA A 668 6.59 36.30 0.97
CA ALA A 668 5.88 36.99 -0.10
C ALA A 668 4.39 36.61 -0.10
N LEU A 669 4.12 35.31 0.03
CA LEU A 669 2.74 34.81 0.15
C LEU A 669 2.12 35.15 1.51
N LEU A 670 2.90 35.16 2.59
CA LEU A 670 2.45 35.61 3.91
C LEU A 670 2.01 37.08 3.90
N ALA A 671 2.74 37.94 3.20
CA ALA A 671 2.36 39.34 2.99
C ALA A 671 1.02 39.46 2.25
N ARG A 672 0.77 38.62 1.21
CA ARG A 672 -0.54 38.55 0.54
C ARG A 672 -1.66 38.13 1.50
N CYS A 673 -1.41 37.19 2.41
CA CYS A 673 -2.38 36.81 3.44
C CYS A 673 -2.70 37.97 4.39
N TYR A 674 -1.68 38.73 4.81
CA TYR A 674 -1.88 39.92 5.64
C TYR A 674 -2.63 41.04 4.91
N LEU A 675 -2.39 41.25 3.62
CA LEU A 675 -3.18 42.17 2.80
C LEU A 675 -4.65 41.72 2.70
N ALA A 676 -4.90 40.43 2.47
CA ALA A 676 -6.26 39.89 2.37
C ALA A 676 -7.07 40.01 3.66
N THR A 677 -6.40 40.01 4.83
CA THR A 677 -7.00 40.25 6.16
C THR A 677 -7.08 41.73 6.55
N GLY A 678 -6.64 42.66 5.70
CA GLY A 678 -6.72 44.10 5.95
C GLY A 678 -5.60 44.67 6.83
N HIS A 679 -4.44 44.02 6.89
CA HIS A 679 -3.29 44.44 7.71
C HIS A 679 -2.05 44.79 6.87
N PRO A 680 -2.08 45.87 6.06
CA PRO A 680 -0.96 46.22 5.18
C PRO A 680 0.34 46.55 5.94
N GLU A 681 0.25 47.08 7.16
CA GLU A 681 1.42 47.34 7.99
C GLU A 681 2.12 46.05 8.46
N LYS A 682 1.35 44.99 8.76
CA LYS A 682 1.92 43.67 9.06
C LYS A 682 2.54 43.03 7.82
N ALA A 683 1.90 43.20 6.66
CA ALA A 683 2.43 42.74 5.39
C ALA A 683 3.80 43.41 5.09
N ARG A 684 3.90 44.73 5.29
CA ARG A 684 5.17 45.45 5.17
C ARG A 684 6.22 44.94 6.15
N ALA A 685 5.89 44.86 7.44
CA ALA A 685 6.83 44.39 8.47
C ALA A 685 7.36 42.96 8.20
N CYS A 686 6.52 42.08 7.63
CA CYS A 686 6.92 40.72 7.25
C CYS A 686 7.99 40.72 6.14
N LEU A 687 7.87 41.63 5.17
CA LEU A 687 8.84 41.80 4.08
C LEU A 687 10.11 42.55 4.54
N ASP A 688 9.97 43.57 5.40
CA ASP A 688 11.07 44.40 5.91
C ASP A 688 11.97 43.66 6.91
N ALA A 689 11.46 42.61 7.56
CA ALA A 689 12.24 41.76 8.47
C ALA A 689 13.31 40.91 7.76
N ARG A 690 13.74 41.31 6.55
CA ARG A 690 14.68 40.63 5.67
C ARG A 690 15.85 41.55 5.33
N ALA A 691 17.04 40.96 5.19
CA ALA A 691 18.16 41.64 4.55
C ALA A 691 18.11 41.36 3.03
N ASP A 692 18.39 42.37 2.19
CA ASP A 692 18.41 42.28 0.72
C ASP A 692 19.39 41.21 0.15
N GLY A 693 20.17 40.51 0.99
CA GLY A 693 21.07 39.41 0.64
C GLY A 693 20.60 38.00 1.04
N GLU A 694 19.34 37.81 1.45
CA GLU A 694 18.86 36.48 1.85
C GLU A 694 18.52 35.53 0.69
N PHE A 695 18.16 36.05 -0.49
CA PHE A 695 17.79 35.25 -1.65
C PHE A 695 18.94 35.19 -2.66
N THR A 696 19.36 33.98 -3.00
CA THR A 696 20.33 33.72 -4.07
C THR A 696 19.65 33.56 -5.43
N ASN A 697 18.36 33.20 -5.44
CA ASN A 697 17.56 32.92 -6.61
C ASN A 697 16.78 34.18 -7.06
N PRO A 698 17.02 34.66 -8.29
CA PRO A 698 16.31 35.79 -8.87
C PRO A 698 14.78 35.65 -8.86
N LEU A 699 14.23 34.45 -8.99
CA LEU A 699 12.78 34.22 -8.98
C LEU A 699 12.16 34.56 -7.62
N HIS A 700 12.82 34.21 -6.53
CA HIS A 700 12.31 34.48 -5.19
C HIS A 700 12.42 35.96 -4.84
N LEU A 701 13.51 36.61 -5.29
CA LEU A 701 13.65 38.06 -5.21
C LEU A 701 12.53 38.75 -6.00
N GLU A 702 12.26 38.30 -7.22
CA GLU A 702 11.16 38.79 -8.06
C GLU A 702 9.81 38.66 -7.33
N GLN A 703 9.47 37.48 -6.81
CA GLN A 703 8.22 37.25 -6.07
C GLN A 703 8.09 38.14 -4.82
N SER A 704 9.20 38.36 -4.11
CA SER A 704 9.25 39.24 -2.95
C SER A 704 8.99 40.70 -3.34
N ARG A 705 9.62 41.19 -4.42
CA ARG A 705 9.45 42.55 -4.92
C ARG A 705 8.04 42.80 -5.49
N ILE A 706 7.43 41.81 -6.15
CA ILE A 706 6.03 41.89 -6.58
C ILE A 706 5.11 42.04 -5.35
N SER A 707 5.37 41.29 -4.28
CA SER A 707 4.59 41.39 -3.04
C SER A 707 4.81 42.72 -2.31
N GLU A 708 6.03 43.27 -2.34
CA GLU A 708 6.32 44.63 -1.87
C GLU A 708 5.50 45.67 -2.66
N ALA A 709 5.44 45.55 -3.99
CA ALA A 709 4.61 46.41 -4.81
C ALA A 709 3.12 46.31 -4.47
N ARG A 710 2.58 45.11 -4.20
CA ARG A 710 1.20 44.92 -3.71
C ARG A 710 0.95 45.66 -2.39
N VAL A 711 1.91 45.61 -1.47
CA VAL A 711 1.82 46.34 -0.19
C VAL A 711 1.83 47.85 -0.43
N LEU A 712 2.67 48.36 -1.32
CA LEU A 712 2.72 49.79 -1.68
C LEU A 712 1.41 50.27 -2.31
N VAL A 713 0.81 49.49 -3.22
CA VAL A 713 -0.50 49.78 -3.81
C VAL A 713 -1.59 49.83 -2.71
N ALA A 714 -1.59 48.88 -1.77
CA ALA A 714 -2.52 48.88 -0.64
C ALA A 714 -2.32 50.05 0.34
N LEU A 715 -1.10 50.60 0.42
CA LEU A 715 -0.76 51.79 1.19
C LEU A 715 -0.96 53.11 0.41
N ASN A 716 -1.59 53.07 -0.77
CA ASN A 716 -1.79 54.21 -1.67
C ASN A 716 -0.47 54.90 -2.09
N GLN A 717 0.55 54.11 -2.40
CA GLN A 717 1.84 54.56 -2.96
C GLN A 717 2.09 53.95 -4.36
N PRO A 718 1.21 54.19 -5.35
CA PRO A 718 1.28 53.55 -6.66
C PRO A 718 2.52 53.94 -7.47
N GLU A 719 3.12 55.11 -7.24
CA GLU A 719 4.34 55.55 -7.94
C GLU A 719 5.52 54.64 -7.60
N ARG A 720 5.72 54.35 -6.30
CA ARG A 720 6.79 53.46 -5.84
C ARG A 720 6.57 52.02 -6.28
N ALA A 721 5.32 51.57 -6.29
CA ALA A 721 4.98 50.26 -6.84
C ALA A 721 5.37 50.16 -8.33
N GLN A 722 5.08 51.18 -9.13
CA GLN A 722 5.47 51.23 -10.55
C GLN A 722 6.99 51.24 -10.75
N GLU A 723 7.75 51.96 -9.90
CA GLU A 723 9.22 51.95 -9.93
C GLU A 723 9.75 50.51 -9.79
N ILE A 724 9.29 49.78 -8.77
CA ILE A 724 9.68 48.38 -8.55
C ILE A 724 9.28 47.50 -9.73
N LEU A 725 8.00 47.54 -10.14
CA LEU A 725 7.46 46.64 -11.17
C LEU A 725 8.06 46.91 -12.56
N SER A 726 8.35 48.16 -12.89
CA SER A 726 8.98 48.52 -14.17
C SER A 726 10.39 47.93 -14.33
N ALA A 727 11.12 47.78 -13.22
CA ALA A 727 12.45 47.17 -13.20
C ALA A 727 12.40 45.64 -13.41
N LEU A 728 11.30 45.00 -13.01
CA LEU A 728 11.09 43.54 -13.12
C LEU A 728 10.52 43.10 -14.47
N LEU A 729 9.74 43.97 -15.14
CA LEU A 729 8.99 43.62 -16.35
C LEU A 729 9.90 43.04 -17.47
N LYS A 730 10.99 43.75 -17.80
CA LYS A 730 11.91 43.32 -18.89
C LYS A 730 12.68 42.04 -18.56
N PRO A 731 13.28 41.88 -17.35
CA PRO A 731 13.87 40.61 -16.93
C PRO A 731 12.90 39.43 -16.99
N ALA A 732 11.67 39.60 -16.46
CA ALA A 732 10.66 38.54 -16.45
C ALA A 732 10.28 38.07 -17.85
N GLU A 733 10.09 39.02 -18.79
CA GLU A 733 9.84 38.72 -20.21
C GLU A 733 11.02 38.00 -20.87
N ARG A 734 12.23 38.52 -20.69
CA ARG A 734 13.44 37.99 -21.35
C ARG A 734 13.72 36.54 -20.93
N ASN A 735 13.44 36.21 -19.68
CA ASN A 735 13.72 34.90 -19.10
C ASN A 735 12.50 33.96 -19.10
N ALA A 736 11.38 34.38 -19.71
CA ALA A 736 10.13 33.62 -19.77
C ALA A 736 9.58 33.22 -18.38
N HIS A 737 9.68 34.10 -17.39
CA HIS A 737 9.07 33.92 -16.06
C HIS A 737 7.57 34.24 -16.11
N ASN A 738 6.80 33.54 -16.97
CA ASN A 738 5.47 33.99 -17.38
C ASN A 738 4.47 34.08 -16.20
N ARG A 739 4.59 33.23 -15.18
CA ARG A 739 3.80 33.34 -13.95
C ARG A 739 3.97 34.70 -13.28
N HIS A 740 5.22 35.07 -12.99
CA HIS A 740 5.52 36.35 -12.36
C HIS A 740 5.23 37.52 -13.30
N LEU A 741 5.43 37.37 -14.61
CA LEU A 741 5.05 38.39 -15.59
C LEU A 741 3.55 38.72 -15.52
N VAL A 742 2.68 37.71 -15.39
CA VAL A 742 1.25 37.92 -15.17
C VAL A 742 1.00 38.70 -13.87
N GLU A 743 1.63 38.29 -12.76
CA GLU A 743 1.50 39.01 -11.48
C GLU A 743 2.00 40.46 -11.56
N ILE A 744 3.13 40.71 -12.21
CA ILE A 744 3.67 42.06 -12.44
C ILE A 744 2.65 42.91 -13.19
N LEU A 745 2.11 42.41 -14.30
CA LEU A 745 1.14 43.14 -15.14
C LEU A 745 -0.16 43.44 -14.38
N LEU A 746 -0.62 42.51 -13.54
CA LEU A 746 -1.80 42.68 -12.68
C LEU A 746 -1.61 43.83 -11.69
N VAL A 747 -0.54 43.78 -10.89
CA VAL A 747 -0.27 44.78 -9.85
C VAL A 747 0.09 46.14 -10.48
N TYR A 748 0.78 46.15 -11.63
CA TYR A 748 1.07 47.37 -12.37
C TYR A 748 -0.24 48.00 -12.89
N GLY A 749 -1.13 47.19 -13.46
CA GLY A 749 -2.44 47.63 -13.93
C GLY A 749 -3.27 48.29 -12.82
N GLU A 750 -3.26 47.71 -11.62
CA GLU A 750 -3.92 48.29 -10.44
C GLU A 750 -3.30 49.63 -10.03
N ALA A 751 -1.97 49.70 -9.97
CA ALA A 751 -1.26 50.94 -9.62
C ALA A 751 -1.56 52.09 -10.62
N LEU A 752 -1.68 51.77 -11.91
CA LEU A 752 -2.08 52.74 -12.94
C LEU A 752 -3.53 53.21 -12.77
N ALA A 753 -4.44 52.31 -12.41
CA ALA A 753 -5.84 52.65 -12.16
C ALA A 753 -5.99 53.59 -10.94
N GLN A 754 -5.21 53.39 -9.87
CA GLN A 754 -5.18 54.31 -8.72
C GLN A 754 -4.74 55.74 -9.11
N GLN A 755 -3.97 55.89 -10.19
CA GLN A 755 -3.56 57.18 -10.75
C GLN A 755 -4.53 57.72 -11.81
N ASN A 756 -5.69 57.09 -12.03
CA ASN A 756 -6.66 57.40 -13.08
C ASN A 756 -6.13 57.23 -14.51
N ARG A 757 -5.08 56.41 -14.71
CA ARG A 757 -4.51 56.07 -16.03
C ARG A 757 -5.19 54.82 -16.60
N ASN A 758 -6.51 54.92 -16.82
CA ASN A 758 -7.37 53.77 -17.12
C ASN A 758 -7.02 53.06 -18.44
N ASP A 759 -6.66 53.79 -19.49
CA ASP A 759 -6.31 53.19 -20.79
C ASP A 759 -5.05 52.32 -20.69
N GLU A 760 -4.03 52.81 -19.97
CA GLU A 760 -2.78 52.07 -19.74
C GLU A 760 -3.00 50.88 -18.80
N SER A 761 -3.84 51.06 -17.77
CA SER A 761 -4.27 49.96 -16.90
C SER A 761 -4.94 48.84 -17.71
N GLN A 762 -5.91 49.17 -18.58
CA GLN A 762 -6.59 48.19 -19.43
C GLN A 762 -5.62 47.46 -20.38
N GLN A 763 -4.61 48.14 -20.91
CA GLN A 763 -3.58 47.51 -21.75
C GLN A 763 -2.77 46.48 -20.95
N MET A 764 -2.33 46.82 -19.74
CA MET A 764 -1.59 45.90 -18.88
C MET A 764 -2.44 44.69 -18.48
N LEU A 765 -3.68 44.92 -18.05
CA LEU A 765 -4.60 43.84 -17.63
C LEU A 765 -5.00 42.93 -18.80
N THR A 766 -5.21 43.49 -20.00
CA THR A 766 -5.49 42.69 -21.21
C THR A 766 -4.29 41.79 -21.57
N ARG A 767 -3.08 42.33 -21.43
CA ARG A 767 -1.86 41.55 -21.66
C ARG A 767 -1.70 40.42 -20.63
N ALA A 768 -1.97 40.70 -19.35
CA ALA A 768 -1.96 39.69 -18.30
C ALA A 768 -2.96 38.56 -18.60
N LEU A 769 -4.17 38.92 -19.01
CA LEU A 769 -5.24 37.98 -19.35
C LEU A 769 -4.85 37.06 -20.50
N ASN A 770 -4.26 37.60 -21.57
CA ASN A 770 -3.85 36.79 -22.73
C ASN A 770 -2.75 35.78 -22.37
N LEU A 771 -1.71 36.21 -21.65
CA LEU A 771 -0.62 35.32 -21.19
C LEU A 771 -1.14 34.22 -20.26
N ALA A 772 -2.04 34.58 -19.34
CA ALA A 772 -2.62 33.63 -18.41
C ALA A 772 -3.60 32.66 -19.07
N ALA A 773 -4.35 33.08 -20.09
CA ALA A 773 -5.26 32.22 -20.82
C ALA A 773 -4.50 31.15 -21.61
N GLU A 774 -3.33 31.50 -22.18
CA GLU A 774 -2.44 30.56 -22.86
C GLU A 774 -1.83 29.54 -21.88
N ALA A 775 -1.37 30.00 -20.71
CA ALA A 775 -0.78 29.13 -19.69
C ALA A 775 -1.80 28.36 -18.83
N GLY A 776 -3.03 28.84 -18.73
CA GLY A 776 -4.09 28.28 -17.88
C GLY A 776 -4.12 28.79 -16.43
N PHE A 777 -3.51 29.94 -16.12
CA PHE A 777 -3.47 30.52 -14.76
C PHE A 777 -4.77 31.26 -14.39
N MET A 778 -5.70 30.61 -13.67
CA MET A 778 -6.94 31.27 -13.25
C MET A 778 -6.83 31.89 -11.85
N ARG A 779 -6.18 31.22 -10.89
CA ARG A 779 -6.18 31.68 -9.50
C ARG A 779 -5.35 32.94 -9.26
N LEU A 780 -4.33 33.19 -10.09
CA LEU A 780 -3.59 34.46 -10.08
C LEU A 780 -4.53 35.69 -10.11
N PHE A 781 -5.66 35.64 -10.81
CA PHE A 781 -6.62 36.76 -10.89
C PHE A 781 -7.61 36.77 -9.72
N ALA A 782 -8.06 35.59 -9.29
CA ALA A 782 -9.06 35.42 -8.23
C ALA A 782 -8.55 35.88 -6.87
N GLU A 783 -7.24 35.80 -6.68
CA GLU A 783 -6.59 36.04 -5.41
C GLU A 783 -6.13 37.49 -5.21
N GLU A 784 -6.39 38.36 -6.18
CA GLU A 784 -6.03 39.77 -6.11
C GLU A 784 -7.01 40.62 -5.30
N SER A 785 -6.64 41.90 -5.13
CA SER A 785 -7.41 42.88 -4.36
C SER A 785 -8.86 42.99 -4.86
N PRO A 786 -9.81 43.40 -4.00
CA PRO A 786 -11.18 43.69 -4.42
C PRO A 786 -11.26 44.68 -5.57
N ASP A 787 -10.42 45.73 -5.55
CA ASP A 787 -10.41 46.79 -6.54
C ASP A 787 -9.93 46.25 -7.90
N LEU A 788 -8.85 45.47 -7.90
CA LEU A 788 -8.35 44.83 -9.12
C LEU A 788 -9.36 43.82 -9.70
N ARG A 789 -10.04 43.04 -8.86
CA ARG A 789 -11.10 42.13 -9.34
C ARG A 789 -12.28 42.87 -9.97
N ALA A 790 -12.65 44.04 -9.44
CA ALA A 790 -13.67 44.89 -10.06
C ALA A 790 -13.22 45.39 -11.44
N LEU A 791 -11.97 45.87 -11.56
CA LEU A 791 -11.38 46.28 -12.84
C LEU A 791 -11.35 45.14 -13.87
N LEU A 792 -11.02 43.92 -13.43
CA LEU A 792 -11.00 42.73 -14.28
C LEU A 792 -12.40 42.35 -14.80
N LEU A 793 -13.46 42.50 -13.98
CA LEU A 793 -14.84 42.24 -14.39
C LEU A 793 -15.36 43.25 -15.44
N GLU A 794 -14.83 44.47 -15.44
CA GLU A 794 -15.14 45.51 -16.41
C GLU A 794 -14.32 45.38 -17.72
N LEU A 795 -13.28 44.53 -17.72
CA LEU A 795 -12.35 44.42 -18.84
C LEU A 795 -13.02 43.79 -20.08
N PRO A 796 -13.04 44.47 -21.24
CA PRO A 796 -13.67 43.94 -22.45
C PRO A 796 -13.09 42.60 -22.91
N ALA A 797 -11.78 42.38 -22.72
CA ALA A 797 -11.09 41.16 -23.09
C ALA A 797 -11.65 39.91 -22.38
N LEU A 798 -12.12 40.04 -21.13
CA LEU A 798 -12.72 38.95 -20.37
C LEU A 798 -14.09 38.54 -20.92
N ASN A 799 -14.77 39.44 -21.65
CA ASN A 799 -16.04 39.14 -22.32
C ASN A 799 -15.87 38.37 -23.64
N GLY A 800 -14.63 38.10 -24.06
CA GLY A 800 -14.34 37.32 -25.27
C GLY A 800 -14.79 35.86 -25.16
N PRO A 801 -15.04 35.18 -26.30
CA PRO A 801 -15.47 33.78 -26.31
C PRO A 801 -14.37 32.85 -25.77
N GLY A 802 -14.76 31.85 -24.98
CA GLY A 802 -13.84 30.83 -24.46
C GLY A 802 -14.28 30.25 -23.12
N SER A 803 -14.06 28.95 -22.92
CA SER A 803 -14.37 28.28 -21.65
C SER A 803 -13.54 28.84 -20.49
N TRP A 804 -12.27 29.17 -20.73
CA TRP A 804 -11.38 29.76 -19.74
C TRP A 804 -11.88 31.14 -19.26
N ASN A 805 -12.20 32.07 -20.18
CA ASN A 805 -12.77 33.38 -19.85
C ASN A 805 -14.07 33.26 -19.04
N THR A 806 -14.95 32.34 -19.46
CA THR A 806 -16.23 32.09 -18.80
C THR A 806 -16.03 31.59 -17.37
N ASN A 807 -15.11 30.64 -17.17
CA ASN A 807 -14.79 30.08 -15.86
C ASN A 807 -14.14 31.11 -14.94
N LEU A 808 -13.17 31.89 -15.45
CA LEU A 808 -12.52 32.96 -14.69
C LEU A 808 -13.55 34.01 -14.24
N ARG A 809 -14.40 34.48 -15.16
CA ARG A 809 -15.46 35.45 -14.82
C ARG A 809 -16.38 34.92 -13.73
N LYS A 810 -16.84 33.68 -13.85
CA LYS A 810 -17.69 33.04 -12.84
C LYS A 810 -17.00 33.06 -11.47
N MET A 811 -15.74 32.66 -11.41
CA MET A 811 -14.95 32.65 -10.18
C MET A 811 -14.81 34.05 -9.55
N LEU A 812 -14.53 35.08 -10.36
CA LEU A 812 -14.45 36.48 -9.88
C LEU A 812 -15.79 36.97 -9.32
N VAL A 813 -16.90 36.63 -9.97
CA VAL A 813 -18.26 36.98 -9.51
C VAL A 813 -18.59 36.28 -8.19
N ASP A 814 -18.38 34.96 -8.08
CA ASP A 814 -18.68 34.18 -6.87
C ASP A 814 -17.92 34.73 -5.64
N GLN A 815 -16.67 35.17 -5.83
CA GLN A 815 -15.87 35.78 -4.77
C GLN A 815 -16.33 37.18 -4.37
N SER A 816 -16.82 37.99 -5.33
CA SER A 816 -17.39 39.30 -5.02
C SER A 816 -18.66 39.20 -4.17
N GLN A 817 -19.48 38.17 -4.41
CA GLN A 817 -20.76 37.93 -3.71
C GLN A 817 -20.56 37.33 -2.31
N SER A 818 -19.61 36.40 -2.14
CA SER A 818 -19.33 35.78 -0.83
C SER A 818 -18.84 36.78 0.23
N ARG A 819 -18.20 37.89 -0.17
CA ARG A 819 -17.81 38.97 0.76
C ARG A 819 -18.95 39.90 1.14
N GLN A 820 -19.94 40.15 0.27
CA GLN A 820 -21.11 40.98 0.61
C GLN A 820 -21.96 40.35 1.74
N VAL A 821 -22.00 39.02 1.81
CA VAL A 821 -22.71 38.29 2.89
C VAL A 821 -21.97 38.41 4.23
N ASN A 822 -20.63 38.49 4.22
CA ASN A 822 -19.82 38.61 5.45
C ASN A 822 -19.60 40.06 5.93
N SER A 823 -19.83 41.08 5.08
CA SER A 823 -19.66 42.50 5.46
C SER A 823 -20.79 43.07 6.32
N ASP A 824 -21.97 42.43 6.34
CA ASP A 824 -23.11 42.84 7.18
C ASP A 824 -23.02 42.34 8.63
N THR A 825 -22.00 41.53 8.96
CA THR A 825 -21.73 41.06 10.33
C THR A 825 -20.45 41.67 10.89
N ARG A 826 -20.50 42.94 11.29
CA ARG A 826 -19.49 43.54 12.19
C ARG A 826 -19.80 43.16 13.65
N GLU A 827 -19.07 42.13 14.08
CA GLU A 827 -18.55 41.79 15.42
C GLU A 827 -19.43 41.79 16.69
N THR A 828 -19.42 40.64 17.38
CA THR A 828 -18.95 40.56 18.77
C THR A 828 -18.42 39.14 19.07
N PRO A 829 -17.29 38.99 19.78
CA PRO A 829 -16.71 37.67 20.07
C PRO A 829 -17.28 37.14 21.37
N THR A 830 -17.98 35.99 21.35
CA THR A 830 -18.11 35.15 22.55
C THR A 830 -18.49 33.70 22.23
N SER A 831 -17.69 32.81 22.83
CA SER A 831 -18.05 31.50 23.38
C SER A 831 -18.36 30.33 22.45
N ARG A 832 -17.36 29.43 22.38
CA ARG A 832 -17.45 27.96 22.40
C ARG A 832 -18.72 27.34 21.81
N SER A 833 -18.57 26.88 20.58
CA SER A 833 -19.45 25.98 19.84
C SER A 833 -19.78 24.73 20.65
N ALA A 834 -21.06 24.57 20.97
CA ALA A 834 -21.68 23.32 21.36
C ALA A 834 -22.21 22.63 20.09
N TYR A 835 -21.71 21.42 19.84
CA TYR A 835 -22.20 20.48 18.83
C TYR A 835 -23.72 20.26 18.94
N LYS A 836 -24.42 20.32 17.81
CA LYS A 836 -25.72 19.65 17.56
C LYS A 836 -25.92 19.43 16.04
N PRO A 837 -26.73 18.44 15.62
CA PRO A 837 -26.27 17.34 14.77
C PRO A 837 -26.72 17.42 13.32
N ALA A 838 -26.06 16.59 12.50
CA ALA A 838 -26.20 16.45 11.05
C ALA A 838 -27.65 16.20 10.57
N GLN A 839 -28.03 16.93 9.52
CA GLN A 839 -29.14 16.60 8.63
C GLN A 839 -28.66 15.68 7.49
N GLN A 840 -29.53 14.75 7.08
CA GLN A 840 -29.35 13.71 6.05
C GLN A 840 -29.39 14.26 4.60
N PRO A 841 -29.27 13.40 3.57
CA PRO A 841 -28.05 13.00 2.89
C PRO A 841 -27.79 13.85 1.64
N THR A 842 -26.51 14.15 1.46
CA THR A 842 -25.93 14.91 0.35
C THR A 842 -26.21 14.26 -1.02
N ALA A 843 -26.68 15.07 -1.96
CA ALA A 843 -26.67 14.75 -3.39
C ALA A 843 -25.23 14.49 -3.87
N LEU A 844 -25.08 13.68 -4.92
CA LEU A 844 -23.76 13.38 -5.51
C LEU A 844 -23.04 14.68 -5.94
N PRO A 845 -21.74 14.86 -5.60
CA PRO A 845 -20.95 16.03 -6.01
C PRO A 845 -20.84 16.18 -7.53
N GLU A 846 -20.88 15.07 -8.27
CA GLU A 846 -20.90 15.03 -9.72
C GLU A 846 -21.96 14.03 -10.20
N PRO A 847 -22.86 14.40 -11.15
CA PRO A 847 -23.86 13.48 -11.65
C PRO A 847 -23.23 12.31 -12.41
N LEU A 848 -23.82 11.12 -12.25
CA LEU A 848 -23.43 9.94 -13.02
C LEU A 848 -23.79 10.16 -14.49
N SER A 849 -22.84 9.85 -15.38
CA SER A 849 -23.12 9.83 -16.82
C SER A 849 -24.09 8.70 -17.17
N GLN A 850 -24.78 8.82 -18.31
CA GLN A 850 -25.74 7.81 -18.76
C GLN A 850 -25.11 6.41 -18.90
N ARG A 851 -23.83 6.33 -19.29
CA ARG A 851 -23.07 5.08 -19.36
C ARG A 851 -22.73 4.51 -17.99
N GLU A 852 -22.47 5.37 -17.01
CA GLU A 852 -22.22 4.94 -15.61
C GLU A 852 -23.52 4.47 -14.94
N LEU A 853 -24.66 5.09 -15.24
CA LEU A 853 -25.99 4.63 -14.80
C LEU A 853 -26.35 3.28 -15.43
N GLU A 854 -26.08 3.08 -16.71
CA GLU A 854 -26.28 1.80 -17.40
C GLU A 854 -25.39 0.70 -16.80
N VAL A 855 -24.12 0.99 -16.52
CA VAL A 855 -23.22 0.09 -15.80
C VAL A 855 -23.73 -0.21 -14.37
N LEU A 856 -24.19 0.80 -13.64
CA LEU A 856 -24.72 0.66 -12.28
C LEU A 856 -25.99 -0.21 -12.24
N ALA A 857 -26.88 -0.07 -13.22
CA ALA A 857 -28.08 -0.91 -13.37
C ALA A 857 -27.71 -2.37 -13.67
N LEU A 858 -26.80 -2.62 -14.61
CA LEU A 858 -26.33 -3.98 -14.91
C LEU A 858 -25.54 -4.59 -13.74
N ILE A 859 -24.88 -3.75 -12.93
CA ILE A 859 -24.24 -4.19 -11.68
C ILE A 859 -25.29 -4.63 -10.65
N HIS A 860 -26.42 -3.91 -10.57
CA HIS A 860 -27.56 -4.20 -9.70
C HIS A 860 -28.27 -5.49 -10.09
N GLU A 861 -28.38 -5.78 -11.39
CA GLU A 861 -28.89 -7.06 -11.93
C GLU A 861 -27.95 -8.26 -11.67
N GLY A 862 -26.73 -8.02 -11.16
CA GLY A 862 -25.78 -9.08 -10.79
C GLY A 862 -24.81 -9.51 -11.90
N HIS A 863 -24.74 -8.78 -13.02
CA HIS A 863 -23.90 -9.17 -14.15
C HIS A 863 -22.40 -9.02 -13.90
N ALA A 864 -21.61 -10.00 -14.33
CA ALA A 864 -20.14 -9.91 -14.28
C ALA A 864 -19.60 -8.90 -15.32
N ASN A 865 -18.42 -8.31 -15.10
CA ASN A 865 -17.88 -7.25 -15.97
C ASN A 865 -17.77 -7.65 -17.46
N LYS A 866 -17.53 -8.94 -17.76
CA LYS A 866 -17.54 -9.47 -19.14
C LYS A 866 -18.95 -9.49 -19.75
N GLU A 867 -19.97 -9.78 -18.95
CA GLU A 867 -21.38 -9.79 -19.39
C GLU A 867 -21.89 -8.37 -19.58
N ILE A 868 -21.53 -7.44 -18.69
CA ILE A 868 -21.80 -6.00 -18.84
C ILE A 868 -21.19 -5.49 -20.14
N ALA A 869 -19.93 -5.86 -20.42
CA ALA A 869 -19.24 -5.49 -21.67
C ALA A 869 -19.96 -6.02 -22.92
N SER A 870 -20.43 -7.28 -22.87
CA SER A 870 -21.19 -7.89 -23.96
C SER A 870 -22.56 -7.22 -24.16
N LYS A 871 -23.32 -6.97 -23.10
CA LYS A 871 -24.62 -6.29 -23.14
C LYS A 871 -24.51 -4.84 -23.64
N MET A 872 -23.48 -4.12 -23.21
CA MET A 872 -23.22 -2.73 -23.63
C MET A 872 -22.49 -2.62 -24.98
N LYS A 873 -22.11 -3.75 -25.60
CA LYS A 873 -21.34 -3.84 -26.86
C LYS A 873 -20.03 -3.03 -26.82
N VAL A 874 -19.29 -3.10 -25.71
CA VAL A 874 -18.00 -2.42 -25.51
C VAL A 874 -16.93 -3.41 -25.05
N ALA A 875 -15.65 -3.01 -25.12
CA ALA A 875 -14.56 -3.84 -24.62
C ALA A 875 -14.60 -3.93 -23.07
N PRO A 876 -14.16 -5.05 -22.45
CA PRO A 876 -14.10 -5.19 -21.00
C PRO A 876 -13.25 -4.12 -20.28
N ALA A 877 -12.23 -3.58 -20.95
CA ALA A 877 -11.42 -2.49 -20.44
C ALA A 877 -12.22 -1.18 -20.27
N THR A 878 -13.14 -0.91 -21.20
CA THR A 878 -14.03 0.26 -21.15
C THR A 878 -15.02 0.17 -19.99
N VAL A 879 -15.57 -1.02 -19.72
CA VAL A 879 -16.42 -1.24 -18.54
C VAL A 879 -15.64 -1.03 -17.25
N LYS A 880 -14.39 -1.51 -17.15
CA LYS A 880 -13.54 -1.25 -15.97
C LYS A 880 -13.29 0.24 -15.75
N ALA A 881 -13.10 1.03 -16.82
CA ALA A 881 -12.95 2.47 -16.73
C ALA A 881 -14.23 3.14 -16.19
N HIS A 882 -15.41 2.76 -16.72
CA HIS A 882 -16.69 3.27 -16.21
C HIS A 882 -16.96 2.86 -14.76
N ILE A 883 -16.61 1.63 -14.35
CA ILE A 883 -16.73 1.18 -12.96
C ILE A 883 -15.82 2.00 -12.03
N ARG A 884 -14.58 2.24 -12.44
CA ARG A 884 -13.64 3.06 -11.66
C ARG A 884 -14.15 4.49 -11.48
N ASN A 885 -14.68 5.10 -12.53
CA ASN A 885 -15.25 6.44 -12.47
C ASN A 885 -16.54 6.48 -11.64
N LEU A 886 -17.44 5.50 -11.83
CA LEU A 886 -18.64 5.30 -11.01
C LEU A 886 -18.31 5.19 -9.52
N TYR A 887 -17.29 4.41 -9.17
CA TYR A 887 -16.83 4.23 -7.78
C TYR A 887 -16.20 5.50 -7.21
N GLY A 888 -15.42 6.21 -8.02
CA GLY A 888 -14.88 7.52 -7.68
C GLY A 888 -15.99 8.53 -7.36
N LYS A 889 -17.01 8.63 -8.23
CA LYS A 889 -18.16 9.54 -8.05
C LYS A 889 -19.05 9.16 -6.85
N LEU A 890 -19.19 7.86 -6.58
CA LEU A 890 -19.95 7.37 -5.41
C LEU A 890 -19.13 7.40 -4.11
N GLY A 891 -17.81 7.62 -4.17
CA GLY A 891 -16.92 7.64 -3.01
C GLY A 891 -16.73 6.27 -2.36
N VAL A 892 -16.74 5.19 -3.15
CA VAL A 892 -16.76 3.79 -2.67
C VAL A 892 -15.63 2.99 -3.30
N GLY A 893 -15.13 1.98 -2.59
CA GLY A 893 -14.04 1.13 -3.10
C GLY A 893 -14.52 -0.20 -3.68
N ARG A 894 -15.74 -0.63 -3.32
CA ARG A 894 -16.24 -1.98 -3.62
C ARG A 894 -17.61 -1.96 -4.30
N ARG A 895 -17.86 -3.03 -5.05
CA ARG A 895 -19.12 -3.24 -5.80
C ARG A 895 -20.37 -3.25 -4.93
N THR A 896 -20.29 -3.86 -3.76
CA THR A 896 -21.38 -3.91 -2.78
C THR A 896 -21.62 -2.55 -2.11
N GLU A 897 -20.55 -1.80 -1.84
CA GLU A 897 -20.62 -0.42 -1.31
C GLU A 897 -21.24 0.53 -2.34
N ALA A 898 -20.89 0.38 -3.63
CA ALA A 898 -21.50 1.16 -4.70
C ALA A 898 -23.02 0.93 -4.81
N LEU A 899 -23.48 -0.32 -4.65
CA LEU A 899 -24.90 -0.65 -4.64
C LEU A 899 -25.62 -0.13 -3.39
N ALA A 900 -24.99 -0.22 -2.22
CA ALA A 900 -25.54 0.34 -0.98
C ALA A 900 -25.66 1.87 -1.07
N ARG A 901 -24.59 2.53 -1.51
CA ARG A 901 -24.55 3.98 -1.68
C ARG A 901 -25.54 4.48 -2.74
N ALA A 902 -25.69 3.75 -3.84
CA ALA A 902 -26.69 4.07 -4.86
C ALA A 902 -28.15 3.88 -4.37
N ARG A 903 -28.40 2.94 -3.45
CA ARG A 903 -29.72 2.81 -2.77
C ARG A 903 -29.98 3.98 -1.83
N ASP A 904 -28.98 4.38 -1.03
CA ASP A 904 -29.09 5.52 -0.12
C ASP A 904 -29.35 6.85 -0.87
N LEU A 905 -28.88 6.93 -2.13
CA LEU A 905 -29.05 8.08 -3.02
C LEU A 905 -30.30 7.99 -3.92
N GLY A 906 -31.08 6.92 -3.84
CA GLY A 906 -32.31 6.75 -4.64
C GLY A 906 -32.09 6.61 -6.15
N LEU A 907 -30.93 6.08 -6.58
CA LEU A 907 -30.53 6.00 -8.00
C LEU A 907 -31.05 4.75 -8.74
N PHE A 908 -31.78 3.87 -8.05
CA PHE A 908 -32.49 2.76 -8.68
C PHE A 908 -33.96 3.18 -8.85
N GLU A 909 -34.45 3.20 -10.09
CA GLU A 909 -35.88 3.38 -10.35
C GLU A 909 -36.69 2.26 -9.66
N ALA A 910 -37.85 2.62 -9.12
CA ALA A 910 -38.80 1.70 -8.51
C ALA A 910 -39.44 0.76 -9.53
#